data_AF-A0A8T3BS07-F1
#
_entry.id   AF-A0A8T3BS07-F1
#
_cell.length_a   1.000
_cell.length_b   1.000
_cell.length_c   1.000
_cell.angle_alpha   90.00
_cell.angle_beta   90.00
_cell.angle_gamma   90.00
#
_symmetry.space_group_name_H-M   'P 1'
#
loop_
_entity.id
_entity.type
_entity.pdbx_description
1 polymer ?
#
loop_
_entity_poly.entity_id
_entity_poly.type
_entity_poly.pdbx_seq_one_letter_code
_entity_poly.pdbx_strand_id
1 'polypeptide(L)'
;MKRLASRKSHSWWWDSHISPKNSKWLSENLEKMDRLVKEMLKLIEEEGDTFAKKAEMYYRRRPELISRVEDFYRMYRALAERYDILTGELRKNIPSDLQSQGSGNCSDFGTEPASPSFSLSPDRTPERKQKLPKPLRRAAGFDVFLGSTTSSDFSRKGSDDSSSASSSESGSESEDGKIVDAYENTSGLNARIIQLEDQLREAREKLKEFEKGSNGQCFHDAKDEIPAIVEVEAKLHPESMDKTAISETEICYHKSERKSLKEAMETAAKQFEAEISLKDHTIEEYKTQLDAAMSKFIQEKSTLEGELKSSIAGLKLEAEQLSEKKSSLEIRILEQEQMINELKVMLAESSERSLHEKSILESKVCSLMESEKILASKLRALDSVQVESERLSESEDKRAALEADISNHKSEIKCLKEAMEAAAKQYEAEISIKEHTIEEYKTQLDATINKFMLEKSTLEVRILVLEQKINELKVMSAEYVEKLLHEKSLLESKVCSLMDSVNIHESKLQALQAEFDLNPESEDRTVVLEAEISNYKSEIKCLKEAMEAAAKQFEGEISIKDHTIEEYKTQLDETMNKFMQENSTLEAELKRSIADLKLEAKQLSEKNSSLEIIILKQEQVIKELKVMSTESSERLLQEKSILESKVSSLLDSEIIYASKLQALEDRIRDLEVEKMEALNVSAKRIDELNQSLDGSKLKIDMLTSEKDELNCRVSRLMDDVKCRDGNLRTMADHLHQLHIEHVNLIKEIEEGRKNSVELMNRVRELEEDVERQKVLILDGAEGKREAIRQLCFSLDHYRDGYQKLRQMLQGHTKRVAVMAT
;
A
#
# COMPACT_ATOMS: atom_id res chain seq x y z
N MET A 1 -49.92 -30.55 13.40
CA MET A 1 -50.37 -30.01 12.09
C MET A 1 -50.67 -28.52 12.29
N LYS A 2 -50.32 -27.54 11.46
CA LYS A 2 -49.42 -27.45 10.28
C LYS A 2 -48.67 -26.10 10.41
N ARG A 3 -47.38 -26.03 10.05
CA ARG A 3 -46.67 -24.74 9.89
C ARG A 3 -46.85 -24.28 8.44
N LEU A 4 -47.39 -23.07 8.24
CA LEU A 4 -47.33 -22.38 6.95
C LEU A 4 -46.06 -21.53 6.92
N ALA A 5 -45.07 -21.95 6.14
CA ALA A 5 -43.89 -21.14 5.87
C ALA A 5 -44.22 -20.13 4.76
N SER A 6 -43.79 -18.87 4.94
CA SER A 6 -43.97 -17.82 3.93
C SER A 6 -43.30 -18.21 2.61
N ARG A 7 -44.02 -18.01 1.50
CA ARG A 7 -43.47 -18.11 0.14
C ARG A 7 -42.45 -16.99 -0.06
N LYS A 8 -41.15 -17.31 0.07
CA LYS A 8 -40.10 -16.46 -0.49
C LYS A 8 -40.24 -16.43 -2.02
N SER A 9 -40.50 -15.25 -2.56
CA SER A 9 -40.38 -14.94 -3.99
C SER A 9 -38.90 -14.93 -4.39
N HIS A 10 -38.33 -16.13 -4.57
CA HIS A 10 -37.01 -16.29 -5.21
C HIS A 10 -37.19 -16.44 -6.72
N SER A 11 -36.54 -15.56 -7.48
CA SER A 11 -36.70 -15.43 -8.93
C SER A 11 -36.26 -16.72 -9.65
N TRP A 12 -37.22 -17.40 -10.28
CA TRP A 12 -37.07 -18.73 -10.90
C TRP A 12 -35.91 -18.88 -11.90
N TRP A 13 -35.48 -17.79 -12.54
CA TRP A 13 -34.40 -17.81 -13.54
C TRP A 13 -33.00 -18.03 -12.96
N TRP A 14 -32.68 -17.50 -11.76
CA TRP A 14 -31.35 -17.61 -11.14
C TRP A 14 -31.04 -19.06 -10.74
N ASP A 15 -32.04 -19.76 -10.19
CA ASP A 15 -31.91 -21.14 -9.70
C ASP A 15 -31.76 -22.15 -10.85
N SER A 16 -32.20 -21.80 -12.07
CA SER A 16 -32.12 -22.67 -13.25
C SER A 16 -30.75 -22.63 -13.95
N HIS A 17 -30.07 -21.47 -13.96
CA HIS A 17 -28.86 -21.25 -14.79
C HIS A 17 -27.54 -21.12 -14.03
N ILE A 18 -27.54 -20.72 -12.74
CA ILE A 18 -26.30 -20.49 -11.96
C ILE A 18 -26.23 -21.38 -10.70
N SER A 19 -27.17 -22.32 -10.54
CA SER A 19 -27.08 -23.33 -9.48
C SER A 19 -25.95 -24.35 -9.77
N PRO A 20 -25.07 -24.66 -8.80
CA PRO A 20 -24.02 -25.68 -8.95
C PRO A 20 -24.54 -27.08 -9.33
N LYS A 21 -25.86 -27.31 -9.23
CA LYS A 21 -26.52 -28.57 -9.55
C LYS A 21 -26.84 -28.75 -11.04
N ASN A 22 -26.75 -27.70 -11.87
CA ASN A 22 -27.18 -27.77 -13.28
C ASN A 22 -26.05 -27.49 -14.30
N SER A 23 -24.98 -26.80 -13.90
CA SER A 23 -23.83 -26.51 -14.77
C SER A 23 -22.64 -27.43 -14.49
N LYS A 24 -22.47 -28.47 -15.33
CA LYS A 24 -21.35 -29.44 -15.23
C LYS A 24 -19.98 -28.77 -15.26
N TRP A 25 -19.81 -27.74 -16.08
CA TRP A 25 -18.56 -26.98 -16.15
C TRP A 25 -18.28 -26.22 -14.84
N LEU A 26 -19.30 -25.63 -14.22
CA LEU A 26 -19.14 -24.92 -12.94
C LEU A 26 -18.74 -25.88 -11.81
N SER A 27 -19.41 -27.04 -11.72
CA SER A 27 -19.06 -28.06 -10.73
C SER A 27 -17.66 -28.63 -10.95
N GLU A 28 -17.27 -28.93 -12.20
CA GLU A 28 -15.91 -29.40 -12.51
C GLU A 28 -14.83 -28.35 -12.25
N ASN A 29 -15.13 -27.07 -12.48
CA ASN A 29 -14.17 -25.97 -12.25
C ASN A 29 -13.99 -25.75 -10.75
N LEU A 30 -15.08 -25.67 -9.98
CA LEU A 30 -15.03 -25.61 -8.52
C LEU A 30 -14.31 -26.82 -7.92
N GLU A 31 -14.55 -28.04 -8.40
CA GLU A 31 -13.83 -29.24 -7.96
C GLU A 31 -12.34 -29.24 -8.33
N LYS A 32 -11.95 -28.62 -9.45
CA LYS A 32 -10.53 -28.43 -9.82
C LYS A 32 -9.86 -27.37 -8.94
N MET A 33 -10.55 -26.26 -8.64
CA MET A 33 -10.08 -25.23 -7.72
C MET A 33 -9.92 -25.78 -6.29
N ASP A 34 -10.91 -26.52 -5.78
CA ASP A 34 -10.85 -27.20 -4.48
C ASP A 34 -9.68 -28.20 -4.38
N ARG A 35 -9.36 -28.90 -5.48
CA ARG A 35 -8.21 -29.80 -5.54
C ARG A 35 -6.89 -29.03 -5.50
N LEU A 36 -6.74 -27.94 -6.27
CA LEU A 36 -5.54 -27.11 -6.20
C LEU A 36 -5.35 -26.49 -4.80
N VAL A 37 -6.42 -26.01 -4.16
CA VAL A 37 -6.34 -25.47 -2.78
C VAL A 37 -5.86 -26.55 -1.80
N LYS A 38 -6.36 -27.79 -1.92
CA LYS A 38 -5.89 -28.93 -1.10
C LYS A 38 -4.44 -29.34 -1.40
N GLU A 39 -3.97 -29.21 -2.64
CA GLU A 39 -2.56 -29.43 -2.99
C GLU A 39 -1.65 -28.30 -2.47
N MET A 40 -2.09 -27.05 -2.55
CA MET A 40 -1.39 -25.89 -1.99
C MET A 40 -1.26 -25.98 -0.46
N LEU A 41 -2.32 -26.38 0.25
CA LEU A 41 -2.28 -26.58 1.70
C LEU A 41 -1.28 -27.68 2.08
N LYS A 42 -1.22 -28.80 1.35
CA LYS A 42 -0.23 -29.86 1.59
C LYS A 42 1.23 -29.40 1.41
N LEU A 43 1.49 -28.53 0.43
CA LEU A 43 2.82 -27.93 0.24
C LEU A 43 3.26 -27.03 1.42
N ILE A 44 2.30 -26.57 2.24
CA ILE A 44 2.49 -25.69 3.40
C ILE A 44 2.50 -26.48 4.72
N GLU A 45 1.66 -27.50 4.86
CA GLU A 45 1.43 -28.25 6.12
C GLU A 45 2.51 -29.30 6.46
N GLU A 46 3.29 -29.78 5.48
CA GLU A 46 4.27 -30.86 5.73
C GLU A 46 5.51 -30.37 6.51
N GLU A 47 5.52 -30.67 7.81
CA GLU A 47 6.56 -30.30 8.78
C GLU A 47 7.93 -30.94 8.51
N GLY A 48 8.99 -30.17 8.77
CA GLY A 48 10.33 -30.70 8.95
C GLY A 48 10.75 -30.54 10.42
N ASP A 49 11.15 -31.64 11.07
CA ASP A 49 11.48 -31.73 12.51
C ASP A 49 12.58 -30.76 13.01
N THR A 50 13.20 -30.00 12.10
CA THR A 50 14.28 -29.05 12.38
C THR A 50 14.15 -27.82 11.48
N PHE A 51 14.44 -26.64 12.03
CA PHE A 51 14.33 -25.36 11.32
C PHE A 51 15.09 -25.33 9.99
N ALA A 52 16.31 -25.89 9.95
CA ALA A 52 17.11 -25.99 8.71
C ALA A 52 16.40 -26.80 7.61
N LYS A 53 15.77 -27.94 7.96
CA LYS A 53 14.96 -28.71 7.01
C LYS A 53 13.70 -27.95 6.60
N LYS A 54 13.04 -27.24 7.52
CA LYS A 54 11.86 -26.42 7.21
C LYS A 54 12.20 -25.31 6.20
N ALA A 55 13.35 -24.66 6.35
CA ALA A 55 13.85 -23.66 5.40
C ALA A 55 14.24 -24.28 4.05
N GLU A 56 14.98 -25.39 4.04
CA GLU A 56 15.36 -26.10 2.79
C GLU A 56 14.12 -26.55 1.99
N MET A 57 13.13 -27.10 2.69
CA MET A 57 11.86 -27.55 2.09
C MET A 57 10.99 -26.38 1.62
N TYR A 58 10.98 -25.25 2.35
CA TYR A 58 10.32 -24.02 1.89
C TYR A 58 10.90 -23.54 0.55
N TYR A 59 12.23 -23.41 0.43
CA TYR A 59 12.85 -22.95 -0.81
C TYR A 59 12.69 -23.94 -1.97
N ARG A 60 12.65 -25.26 -1.73
CA ARG A 60 12.33 -26.24 -2.78
C ARG A 60 10.86 -26.22 -3.21
N ARG A 61 9.91 -26.06 -2.27
CA ARG A 61 8.46 -26.10 -2.55
C ARG A 61 7.89 -24.79 -3.06
N ARG A 62 8.54 -23.65 -2.77
CA ARG A 62 8.13 -22.32 -3.23
C ARG A 62 7.80 -22.24 -4.73
N PRO A 63 8.62 -22.73 -5.69
CA PRO A 63 8.27 -22.73 -7.11
C PRO A 63 7.03 -23.61 -7.43
N GLU A 64 6.88 -24.77 -6.78
CA GLU A 64 5.70 -25.63 -6.97
C GLU A 64 4.43 -24.95 -6.44
N LEU A 65 4.50 -24.30 -5.27
CA LEU A 65 3.39 -23.55 -4.68
C LEU A 65 2.98 -22.37 -5.57
N ILE A 66 3.94 -21.62 -6.11
CA ILE A 66 3.68 -20.51 -7.06
C ILE A 66 2.96 -21.03 -8.30
N SER A 67 3.41 -22.15 -8.90
CA SER A 67 2.73 -22.77 -10.05
C SER A 67 1.27 -23.13 -9.76
N ARG A 68 0.97 -23.68 -8.57
CA ARG A 68 -0.42 -24.03 -8.19
C ARG A 68 -1.28 -22.79 -7.94
N VAL A 69 -0.71 -21.72 -7.38
CA VAL A 69 -1.36 -20.40 -7.22
C VAL A 69 -1.69 -19.79 -8.58
N GLU A 70 -0.76 -19.84 -9.54
CA GLU A 70 -0.99 -19.34 -10.90
C GLU A 70 -2.10 -20.10 -11.62
N ASP A 71 -2.12 -21.44 -11.54
CA ASP A 71 -3.18 -22.27 -12.12
C ASP A 71 -4.55 -21.99 -11.48
N PHE A 72 -4.59 -21.79 -10.15
CA PHE A 72 -5.80 -21.37 -9.44
C PHE A 72 -6.29 -19.99 -9.92
N TYR A 73 -5.39 -19.01 -10.07
CA TYR A 73 -5.74 -17.67 -10.57
C TYR A 73 -6.22 -17.70 -12.02
N ARG A 74 -5.62 -18.53 -12.89
CA ARG A 74 -6.06 -18.75 -14.27
C ARG A 74 -7.48 -19.32 -14.32
N MET A 75 -7.80 -20.30 -13.47
CA MET A 75 -9.17 -20.85 -13.39
C MET A 75 -10.18 -19.85 -12.80
N TYR A 76 -9.77 -19.06 -11.81
CA TYR A 76 -10.60 -17.97 -11.27
C TYR A 76 -10.93 -16.90 -12.32
N ARG A 77 -9.92 -16.46 -13.10
CA ARG A 77 -10.12 -15.54 -14.24
C ARG A 77 -11.11 -16.11 -15.26
N ALA A 78 -10.91 -17.35 -15.70
CA ALA A 78 -11.81 -18.00 -16.65
C ALA A 78 -13.25 -18.20 -16.09
N LEU A 79 -13.40 -18.30 -14.77
CA LEU A 79 -14.70 -18.35 -14.10
C LEU A 79 -15.38 -16.97 -14.11
N ALA A 80 -14.67 -15.92 -13.75
CA ALA A 80 -15.16 -14.54 -13.77
C ALA A 80 -15.54 -14.08 -15.20
N GLU A 81 -14.66 -14.31 -16.19
CA GLU A 81 -14.89 -13.98 -17.59
C GLU A 81 -16.18 -14.65 -18.12
N ARG A 82 -16.46 -15.90 -17.74
CA ARG A 82 -17.73 -16.56 -18.10
C ARG A 82 -18.94 -16.03 -17.33
N TYR A 83 -18.77 -15.61 -16.09
CA TYR A 83 -19.84 -14.95 -15.33
C TYR A 83 -20.21 -13.60 -15.97
N ASP A 84 -19.23 -12.83 -16.44
CA ASP A 84 -19.43 -11.57 -17.16
C ASP A 84 -20.09 -11.79 -18.53
N ILE A 85 -19.67 -12.82 -19.29
CA ILE A 85 -20.34 -13.22 -20.53
C ILE A 85 -21.80 -13.57 -20.27
N LEU A 86 -22.08 -14.45 -19.29
CA LEU A 86 -23.44 -14.85 -18.94
C LEU A 86 -24.29 -13.66 -18.49
N THR A 87 -23.75 -12.77 -17.66
CA THR A 87 -24.45 -11.56 -17.16
C THR A 87 -24.62 -10.50 -18.27
N GLY A 88 -23.70 -10.47 -19.24
CA GLY A 88 -23.81 -9.65 -20.45
C GLY A 88 -24.88 -10.17 -21.42
N GLU A 89 -24.97 -11.48 -21.63
CA GLU A 89 -26.05 -12.13 -22.36
C GLU A 89 -27.39 -11.99 -21.65
N LEU A 90 -27.40 -12.05 -20.32
CA LEU A 90 -28.59 -11.84 -19.47
C LEU A 90 -29.19 -10.45 -19.72
N ARG A 91 -28.35 -9.40 -19.74
CA ARG A 91 -28.77 -8.02 -20.04
C ARG A 91 -29.27 -7.83 -21.49
N LYS A 92 -28.86 -8.67 -22.43
CA LYS A 92 -29.32 -8.64 -23.83
C LYS A 92 -30.64 -9.39 -24.06
N ASN A 93 -31.03 -10.28 -23.15
CA ASN A 93 -32.23 -11.13 -23.29
C ASN A 93 -33.40 -10.71 -22.40
N ILE A 94 -33.34 -9.54 -21.76
CA ILE A 94 -34.50 -8.92 -21.09
C ILE A 94 -35.41 -8.31 -22.17
N PRO A 95 -36.67 -8.76 -22.33
CA PRO A 95 -37.57 -8.21 -23.34
C PRO A 95 -37.86 -6.71 -23.10
N SER A 96 -37.83 -5.92 -24.17
CA SER A 96 -37.86 -4.45 -24.11
C SER A 96 -39.21 -3.81 -23.70
N ASP A 97 -40.21 -4.60 -23.32
CA ASP A 97 -41.61 -4.17 -23.15
C ASP A 97 -41.98 -3.60 -21.76
N LEU A 98 -41.01 -3.45 -20.84
CA LEU A 98 -41.28 -2.94 -19.48
C LEU A 98 -40.46 -1.70 -19.08
N GLN A 99 -39.87 -0.97 -20.04
CA GLN A 99 -39.11 0.26 -19.75
C GLN A 99 -39.60 1.48 -20.54
N SER A 100 -40.92 1.70 -20.50
CA SER A 100 -41.58 2.95 -20.94
C SER A 100 -42.21 3.68 -19.75
N GLN A 101 -41.40 4.45 -19.02
CA GLN A 101 -41.70 5.83 -18.53
C GLN A 101 -40.61 6.28 -17.53
N GLY A 102 -40.07 7.49 -17.73
CA GLY A 102 -39.00 8.05 -16.89
C GLY A 102 -37.94 8.78 -17.72
N SER A 103 -38.30 9.95 -18.26
CA SER A 103 -37.43 10.74 -19.15
C SER A 103 -36.30 11.45 -18.40
N GLY A 104 -35.11 11.49 -18.99
CA GLY A 104 -34.12 12.54 -18.76
C GLY A 104 -32.86 12.14 -17.99
N ASN A 105 -31.83 11.67 -18.70
CA ASN A 105 -30.52 12.34 -18.79
C ASN A 105 -29.60 11.58 -19.75
N CYS A 106 -29.04 12.29 -20.73
CA CYS A 106 -28.08 11.72 -21.67
C CYS A 106 -26.67 11.72 -21.08
N SER A 107 -25.96 10.61 -21.18
CA SER A 107 -24.49 10.59 -21.20
C SER A 107 -24.02 9.91 -22.48
N ASP A 108 -23.20 10.63 -23.24
CA ASP A 108 -22.60 10.15 -24.48
C ASP A 108 -21.29 9.43 -24.14
N PHE A 109 -21.15 8.18 -24.58
CA PHE A 109 -19.98 7.34 -24.36
C PHE A 109 -19.65 6.60 -25.65
N GLY A 110 -18.62 7.05 -26.35
CA GLY A 110 -18.15 6.42 -27.59
C GLY A 110 -16.83 5.69 -27.43
N THR A 111 -16.84 4.35 -27.42
CA THR A 111 -15.72 3.55 -27.95
C THR A 111 -16.17 2.13 -28.36
N GLU A 112 -16.33 1.92 -29.69
CA GLU A 112 -16.09 0.68 -30.46
C GLU A 112 -16.69 -0.69 -30.00
N PRO A 113 -16.53 -1.81 -30.75
CA PRO A 113 -16.13 -1.99 -32.16
C PRO A 113 -17.22 -2.71 -33.01
N ALA A 114 -16.97 -2.90 -34.31
CA ALA A 114 -17.74 -3.80 -35.16
C ALA A 114 -16.84 -4.77 -35.97
N SER A 115 -17.04 -6.08 -35.80
CA SER A 115 -16.73 -7.11 -36.80
C SER A 115 -17.55 -8.39 -36.51
N PRO A 116 -17.96 -9.16 -37.55
CA PRO A 116 -19.03 -10.16 -37.41
C PRO A 116 -18.53 -11.62 -37.35
N SER A 117 -19.37 -12.49 -36.80
CA SER A 117 -19.12 -13.93 -36.65
C SER A 117 -19.39 -14.75 -37.93
N PHE A 118 -18.57 -15.78 -38.19
CA PHE A 118 -18.90 -16.91 -39.07
C PHE A 118 -18.39 -18.23 -38.47
N SER A 119 -18.96 -19.37 -38.89
CA SER A 119 -18.95 -20.64 -38.17
C SER A 119 -18.19 -21.80 -38.84
N LEU A 120 -17.62 -22.66 -37.98
CA LEU A 120 -17.31 -24.11 -38.15
C LEU A 120 -16.31 -24.59 -39.23
N SER A 121 -15.39 -25.46 -38.77
CA SER A 121 -14.32 -26.21 -39.48
C SER A 121 -14.87 -27.45 -40.25
N PRO A 122 -14.06 -28.35 -40.90
CA PRO A 122 -12.57 -28.48 -40.92
C PRO A 122 -11.85 -28.93 -42.23
N ASP A 123 -10.50 -28.96 -42.13
CA ASP A 123 -9.50 -29.83 -42.82
C ASP A 123 -8.91 -29.45 -44.21
N ARG A 124 -7.61 -29.79 -44.31
CA ARG A 124 -6.67 -29.86 -45.46
C ARG A 124 -5.91 -28.62 -45.94
N THR A 125 -4.59 -28.77 -45.88
CA THR A 125 -3.50 -27.96 -46.45
C THR A 125 -3.07 -28.51 -47.83
N PRO A 126 -2.01 -28.01 -48.52
CA PRO A 126 -1.39 -26.66 -48.55
C PRO A 126 -1.23 -26.09 -49.99
N GLU A 127 -0.87 -24.81 -50.16
CA GLU A 127 0.28 -24.38 -51.00
C GLU A 127 0.58 -22.85 -50.99
N ARG A 128 1.83 -22.51 -50.65
CA ARG A 128 2.77 -21.71 -51.48
C ARG A 128 2.54 -20.19 -51.76
N LYS A 129 3.27 -19.35 -50.98
CA LYS A 129 3.97 -18.07 -51.38
C LYS A 129 3.06 -16.86 -51.73
N GLN A 130 3.41 -15.57 -51.55
CA GLN A 130 4.58 -14.87 -50.96
C GLN A 130 4.25 -13.34 -50.78
N LYS A 131 5.04 -12.63 -49.95
CA LYS A 131 5.45 -11.19 -50.06
C LYS A 131 4.51 -10.03 -49.61
N LEU A 132 5.09 -9.19 -48.74
CA LEU A 132 4.95 -7.72 -48.60
C LEU A 132 5.18 -6.97 -49.96
N PRO A 133 4.87 -5.65 -50.15
CA PRO A 133 4.99 -4.56 -49.16
C PRO A 133 3.97 -3.36 -49.26
N LYS A 134 4.15 -2.34 -48.38
CA LYS A 134 3.69 -0.93 -48.56
C LYS A 134 4.77 -0.13 -49.35
N PRO A 135 4.80 1.23 -49.45
CA PRO A 135 3.77 2.31 -49.40
C PRO A 135 3.86 3.27 -50.64
N LEU A 136 3.15 4.42 -50.67
CA LEU A 136 3.72 5.79 -50.86
C LEU A 136 2.69 6.96 -51.02
N ARG A 137 2.92 8.10 -50.32
CA ARG A 137 2.69 9.54 -50.72
C ARG A 137 1.22 10.06 -50.83
N ARG A 138 0.87 11.37 -50.73
CA ARG A 138 1.51 12.70 -50.39
C ARG A 138 0.36 13.76 -50.40
N ALA A 139 0.03 14.50 -49.33
CA ALA A 139 0.60 15.73 -48.72
C ALA A 139 0.03 17.10 -49.21
N ALA A 140 -0.01 18.10 -48.31
CA ALA A 140 -0.43 19.53 -48.43
C ALA A 140 -1.94 19.79 -48.67
N GLY A 141 -2.56 20.88 -48.17
CA GLY A 141 -2.12 21.95 -47.24
C GLY A 141 -2.98 23.23 -47.38
N PHE A 142 -3.10 24.05 -46.31
CA PHE A 142 -3.81 25.38 -46.25
C PHE A 142 -5.36 25.33 -46.45
N ASP A 143 -6.19 26.30 -46.03
CA ASP A 143 -6.19 27.24 -44.87
C ASP A 143 -7.59 27.92 -44.76
N VAL A 144 -7.80 28.76 -43.74
CA VAL A 144 -9.00 29.59 -43.45
C VAL A 144 -9.73 30.21 -44.67
N PHE A 145 -11.05 29.98 -44.83
CA PHE A 145 -12.02 31.03 -45.23
C PHE A 145 -13.53 30.67 -45.06
N LEU A 146 -14.33 31.70 -44.73
CA LEU A 146 -15.79 31.94 -44.86
C LEU A 146 -16.81 30.77 -45.04
N GLY A 147 -17.83 30.78 -44.17
CA GLY A 147 -19.11 31.44 -44.50
C GLY A 147 -20.15 30.76 -45.42
N SER A 148 -21.30 30.44 -44.81
CA SER A 148 -22.68 30.58 -45.35
C SER A 148 -23.18 29.88 -46.64
N THR A 149 -24.22 29.07 -46.41
CA THR A 149 -25.54 29.04 -47.09
C THR A 149 -25.77 28.29 -48.41
N THR A 150 -27.07 27.95 -48.61
CA THR A 150 -27.78 27.44 -49.80
C THR A 150 -27.68 25.91 -50.05
N SER A 151 -28.71 25.18 -50.48
CA SER A 151 -30.17 25.50 -50.66
C SER A 151 -31.03 24.22 -50.67
N SER A 152 -32.29 24.29 -50.21
CA SER A 152 -33.48 23.99 -51.05
C SER A 152 -34.80 24.05 -50.26
N ASP A 153 -35.56 25.12 -50.53
CA ASP A 153 -37.02 25.30 -50.53
C ASP A 153 -37.98 24.20 -50.01
N PHE A 154 -38.99 24.61 -49.23
CA PHE A 154 -40.35 24.85 -49.76
C PHE A 154 -41.14 25.83 -48.86
N SER A 155 -41.95 26.70 -49.47
CA SER A 155 -42.52 27.89 -48.82
C SER A 155 -43.94 27.73 -48.26
N ARG A 156 -44.27 28.46 -47.17
CA ARG A 156 -45.51 29.28 -47.09
C ARG A 156 -45.55 30.24 -45.88
N LYS A 157 -45.71 31.56 -46.19
CA LYS A 157 -46.52 32.59 -45.46
C LYS A 157 -46.25 32.70 -43.92
N GLY A 158 -45.59 33.71 -43.33
CA GLY A 158 -45.61 35.19 -43.49
C GLY A 158 -46.20 35.81 -42.21
N SER A 159 -45.79 36.96 -41.63
CA SER A 159 -44.83 38.01 -42.04
C SER A 159 -44.18 38.68 -40.79
N ASP A 160 -43.07 39.40 -41.01
CA ASP A 160 -42.52 40.62 -40.35
C ASP A 160 -42.49 40.74 -38.79
N ASP A 161 -41.48 41.31 -38.12
CA ASP A 161 -40.25 41.99 -38.58
C ASP A 161 -39.16 42.01 -37.47
N SER A 162 -37.89 42.08 -37.91
CA SER A 162 -36.66 42.74 -37.35
C SER A 162 -36.50 43.13 -35.85
N SER A 163 -35.29 43.18 -35.24
CA SER A 163 -33.91 42.72 -35.57
C SER A 163 -32.94 42.95 -34.38
N SER A 164 -31.86 42.14 -34.27
CA SER A 164 -30.49 42.40 -33.71
C SER A 164 -30.28 43.23 -32.40
N ALA A 165 -29.59 42.75 -31.35
CA ALA A 165 -28.15 42.36 -31.24
C ALA A 165 -27.16 43.57 -31.29
N SER A 166 -25.99 43.62 -30.62
CA SER A 166 -25.30 42.82 -29.56
C SER A 166 -23.97 43.55 -29.16
N SER A 167 -23.22 43.02 -28.18
CA SER A 167 -21.74 43.16 -28.01
C SER A 167 -21.24 44.47 -27.30
N SER A 168 -20.49 44.44 -26.18
CA SER A 168 -19.06 44.07 -25.96
C SER A 168 -18.10 45.30 -26.11
N GLU A 169 -17.07 45.63 -25.29
CA GLU A 169 -16.39 45.01 -24.12
C GLU A 169 -15.70 46.04 -23.17
N SER A 170 -15.27 45.58 -21.98
CA SER A 170 -14.00 45.84 -21.24
C SER A 170 -13.42 47.26 -21.01
N GLY A 171 -13.05 47.54 -19.74
CA GLY A 171 -12.03 48.56 -19.35
C GLY A 171 -12.11 49.02 -17.88
N SER A 172 -11.01 48.94 -17.11
CA SER A 172 -10.98 49.15 -15.63
C SER A 172 -10.51 50.55 -15.18
N GLU A 173 -11.01 51.00 -14.00
CA GLU A 173 -10.41 51.83 -12.91
C GLU A 173 -9.59 53.11 -13.25
N SER A 174 -9.68 54.26 -12.53
CA SER A 174 -10.37 54.64 -11.27
C SER A 174 -10.76 56.15 -11.25
N GLU A 175 -11.38 56.60 -10.13
CA GLU A 175 -11.76 57.96 -9.65
C GLU A 175 -11.04 59.18 -10.27
N ASP A 176 -11.65 60.36 -10.50
CA ASP A 176 -12.38 61.21 -9.51
C ASP A 176 -13.11 62.42 -10.21
N GLY A 177 -14.06 63.10 -9.54
CA GLY A 177 -14.35 64.53 -9.77
C GLY A 177 -15.54 65.05 -10.63
N LYS A 178 -16.76 65.05 -10.04
CA LYS A 178 -17.79 66.14 -10.06
C LYS A 178 -18.53 66.64 -11.36
N ILE A 179 -19.87 66.61 -11.23
CA ILE A 179 -20.87 67.70 -11.48
C ILE A 179 -21.61 67.79 -12.86
N VAL A 180 -22.88 67.37 -12.81
CA VAL A 180 -24.13 67.94 -13.42
C VAL A 180 -24.65 67.42 -14.79
N ASP A 181 -25.98 67.22 -14.79
CA ASP A 181 -26.98 66.84 -15.81
C ASP A 181 -26.73 65.56 -16.64
N ALA A 182 -27.46 64.45 -16.49
CA ALA A 182 -28.90 64.15 -16.29
C ALA A 182 -29.74 64.10 -17.58
N TYR A 183 -30.78 63.24 -17.54
CA TYR A 183 -31.86 63.06 -18.53
C TYR A 183 -31.57 62.29 -19.83
N GLU A 184 -31.73 60.94 -19.79
CA GLU A 184 -32.39 60.25 -20.93
C GLU A 184 -33.18 58.96 -20.60
N ASN A 185 -33.50 58.67 -19.33
CA ASN A 185 -34.34 57.51 -18.96
C ASN A 185 -35.48 57.82 -17.97
N THR A 186 -35.83 59.09 -17.77
CA THR A 186 -37.00 59.50 -17.00
C THR A 186 -38.25 59.71 -17.85
N SER A 187 -38.14 59.82 -19.18
CA SER A 187 -39.26 60.12 -20.08
C SER A 187 -40.33 59.03 -20.12
N GLY A 188 -39.95 57.75 -20.21
CA GLY A 188 -40.90 56.63 -20.25
C GLY A 188 -41.65 56.43 -18.92
N LEU A 189 -40.94 56.50 -17.79
CA LEU A 189 -41.56 56.38 -16.47
C LEU A 189 -42.35 57.62 -16.08
N ASN A 190 -41.88 58.84 -16.37
CA ASN A 190 -42.65 60.05 -16.10
C ASN A 190 -43.88 60.16 -17.01
N ALA A 191 -43.81 59.74 -18.28
CA ALA A 191 -45.00 59.68 -19.14
C ALA A 191 -46.04 58.69 -18.59
N ARG A 192 -45.59 57.55 -18.03
CA ARG A 192 -46.50 56.58 -17.40
C ARG A 192 -47.04 57.06 -16.05
N ILE A 193 -46.24 57.77 -15.26
CA ILE A 193 -46.68 58.37 -14.00
C ILE A 193 -47.68 59.50 -14.28
N ILE A 194 -47.39 60.42 -15.21
CA ILE A 194 -48.32 61.48 -15.62
C ILE A 194 -49.62 60.88 -16.18
N GLN A 195 -49.55 59.84 -17.01
CA GLN A 195 -50.75 59.15 -17.51
C GLN A 195 -51.57 58.50 -16.39
N LEU A 196 -50.93 57.94 -15.36
CA LEU A 196 -51.62 57.36 -14.20
C LEU A 196 -52.12 58.44 -13.22
N GLU A 197 -51.42 59.55 -13.08
CA GLU A 197 -51.82 60.72 -12.29
C GLU A 197 -53.00 61.44 -12.92
N ASP A 198 -53.04 61.57 -14.26
CA ASP A 198 -54.19 62.13 -14.97
C ASP A 198 -55.37 61.16 -15.01
N GLN A 199 -55.16 59.85 -15.11
CA GLN A 199 -56.22 58.86 -14.89
C GLN A 199 -56.76 58.87 -13.44
N LEU A 200 -55.90 59.10 -12.44
CA LEU A 200 -56.31 59.30 -11.04
C LEU A 200 -57.00 60.65 -10.82
N ARG A 201 -56.64 61.70 -11.58
CA ARG A 201 -57.29 63.01 -11.56
C ARG A 201 -58.68 62.93 -12.19
N GLU A 202 -58.78 62.30 -13.35
CA GLU A 202 -60.04 62.04 -14.08
C GLU A 202 -60.97 61.12 -13.27
N ALA A 203 -60.45 60.09 -12.59
CA ALA A 203 -61.23 59.26 -11.68
C ALA A 203 -61.70 60.02 -10.42
N ARG A 204 -60.88 60.95 -9.90
CA ARG A 204 -61.25 61.83 -8.77
C ARG A 204 -62.23 62.94 -9.16
N GLU A 205 -62.20 63.43 -10.40
CA GLU A 205 -63.20 64.35 -10.93
C GLU A 205 -64.53 63.62 -11.19
N LYS A 206 -64.51 62.42 -11.76
CA LYS A 206 -65.71 61.58 -11.90
C LYS A 206 -66.35 61.19 -10.56
N LEU A 207 -65.56 61.03 -9.50
CA LEU A 207 -66.07 60.88 -8.12
C LEU A 207 -66.68 62.18 -7.58
N LYS A 208 -66.06 63.34 -7.83
CA LYS A 208 -66.58 64.66 -7.39
C LYS A 208 -67.80 65.14 -8.17
N GLU A 209 -68.00 64.68 -9.40
CA GLU A 209 -69.22 64.92 -10.16
C GLU A 209 -70.38 64.02 -9.70
N PHE A 210 -70.11 62.91 -9.01
CA PHE A 210 -71.12 62.07 -8.36
C PHE A 210 -71.55 62.60 -6.97
N GLU A 211 -70.68 63.31 -6.25
CA GLU A 211 -70.98 63.91 -4.93
C GLU A 211 -71.84 65.21 -4.99
N LYS A 212 -72.34 65.61 -6.16
CA LYS A 212 -73.24 66.79 -6.33
C LYS A 212 -74.52 66.47 -7.10
N GLY A 213 -75.30 65.51 -6.62
CA GLY A 213 -76.63 65.25 -7.16
C GLY A 213 -77.55 64.34 -6.32
N SER A 214 -78.44 64.96 -5.54
CA SER A 214 -79.65 64.36 -4.94
C SER A 214 -79.45 63.25 -3.90
N ASN A 215 -79.66 63.52 -2.61
CA ASN A 215 -80.93 63.30 -1.89
C ASN A 215 -81.47 61.83 -1.91
N GLY A 216 -81.07 61.09 -0.86
CA GLY A 216 -81.90 60.26 0.03
C GLY A 216 -82.90 59.21 -0.52
N GLN A 217 -82.70 57.95 -0.09
CA GLN A 217 -83.81 57.05 0.27
C GLN A 217 -83.36 55.84 1.15
N CYS A 218 -84.16 55.51 2.16
CA CYS A 218 -84.51 54.16 2.68
C CYS A 218 -83.43 53.03 2.79
N PHE A 219 -83.08 52.51 3.98
CA PHE A 219 -83.81 51.56 4.86
C PHE A 219 -83.63 50.05 4.56
N HIS A 220 -83.62 49.09 5.51
CA HIS A 220 -83.76 49.00 6.99
C HIS A 220 -82.54 48.19 7.56
N ASP A 221 -82.23 48.02 8.87
CA ASP A 221 -83.05 47.40 9.93
C ASP A 221 -82.56 47.69 11.36
N ALA A 222 -83.53 47.64 12.28
CA ALA A 222 -83.45 48.03 13.69
C ALA A 222 -82.51 47.16 14.55
N LYS A 223 -82.01 47.72 15.68
CA LYS A 223 -82.55 47.34 17.01
C LYS A 223 -81.93 48.02 18.25
N ASP A 224 -82.83 48.22 19.22
CA ASP A 224 -82.67 48.19 20.69
C ASP A 224 -82.13 49.42 21.49
N GLU A 225 -83.10 50.21 21.99
CA GLU A 225 -83.33 50.56 23.42
C GLU A 225 -82.29 51.35 24.27
N ILE A 226 -82.55 52.66 24.42
CA ILE A 226 -83.05 53.34 25.66
C ILE A 226 -82.32 52.97 26.99
N PRO A 227 -81.75 53.95 27.77
CA PRO A 227 -82.64 54.86 28.53
C PRO A 227 -82.18 56.29 28.89
N ALA A 228 -83.20 57.11 29.16
CA ALA A 228 -83.20 58.37 29.92
C ALA A 228 -84.38 58.32 30.93
N ILE A 229 -84.67 59.27 31.83
CA ILE A 229 -84.10 60.60 32.13
C ILE A 229 -84.30 60.90 33.65
N VAL A 230 -83.77 62.01 34.19
CA VAL A 230 -84.02 62.47 35.58
C VAL A 230 -84.42 63.95 35.62
N GLU A 231 -85.53 64.26 36.33
CA GLU A 231 -86.01 65.56 36.87
C GLU A 231 -86.25 66.75 35.89
N VAL A 232 -87.30 67.59 35.99
CA VAL A 232 -87.78 68.43 37.13
C VAL A 232 -89.25 68.91 36.91
N GLU A 233 -90.07 68.90 37.98
CA GLU A 233 -91.25 69.76 38.37
C GLU A 233 -92.21 70.40 37.31
N ALA A 234 -93.54 70.50 37.52
CA ALA A 234 -94.16 71.27 38.62
C ALA A 234 -95.72 71.19 38.76
N LYS A 235 -96.19 71.27 40.02
CA LYS A 235 -97.39 71.98 40.56
C LYS A 235 -98.85 71.44 40.46
N LEU A 236 -99.53 71.63 41.61
CA LEU A 236 -100.97 71.64 41.94
C LEU A 236 -101.64 70.32 42.41
N HIS A 237 -102.75 70.50 43.15
CA HIS A 237 -103.14 69.71 44.34
C HIS A 237 -104.54 69.04 44.14
N PRO A 238 -105.20 68.46 45.18
CA PRO A 238 -105.60 67.04 45.24
C PRO A 238 -107.09 66.73 44.86
N GLU A 239 -107.50 65.48 45.16
CA GLU A 239 -108.87 64.94 45.24
C GLU A 239 -109.52 64.38 43.94
N SER A 240 -109.37 63.07 43.71
CA SER A 240 -110.51 62.15 43.51
C SER A 240 -110.09 60.68 43.67
N MET A 241 -111.06 59.83 44.04
CA MET A 241 -110.88 58.48 44.60
C MET A 241 -110.41 57.38 43.62
N ASP A 242 -109.89 56.30 44.23
CA ASP A 242 -109.86 54.90 43.75
C ASP A 242 -109.21 54.58 42.39
N LYS A 243 -107.87 54.42 42.39
CA LYS A 243 -107.13 53.59 41.40
C LYS A 243 -105.69 53.19 41.78
N THR A 244 -105.24 53.39 43.01
CA THR A 244 -103.81 53.25 43.40
C THR A 244 -103.33 51.83 43.77
N ALA A 245 -104.23 50.86 43.94
CA ALA A 245 -103.86 49.54 44.47
C ALA A 245 -103.09 48.62 43.48
N ILE A 246 -103.14 48.88 42.18
CA ILE A 246 -102.53 48.00 41.15
C ILE A 246 -101.08 48.41 40.86
N SER A 247 -100.79 49.70 40.85
CA SER A 247 -99.45 50.23 40.58
C SER A 247 -98.43 49.91 41.69
N GLU A 248 -98.84 49.85 42.96
CA GLU A 248 -97.90 49.60 44.06
C GLU A 248 -97.37 48.15 44.07
N THR A 249 -98.18 47.17 43.64
CA THR A 249 -97.76 45.76 43.56
C THR A 249 -96.74 45.51 42.44
N GLU A 250 -96.93 46.11 41.27
CA GLU A 250 -96.03 45.97 40.12
C GLU A 250 -94.70 46.71 40.35
N ILE A 251 -94.76 47.92 40.96
CA ILE A 251 -93.57 48.66 41.37
C ILE A 251 -92.78 47.88 42.44
N CYS A 252 -93.44 47.20 43.38
CA CYS A 252 -92.77 46.36 44.38
C CYS A 252 -92.04 45.17 43.73
N TYR A 253 -92.70 44.49 42.78
CA TYR A 253 -92.12 43.37 42.04
C TYR A 253 -90.86 43.79 41.27
N HIS A 254 -90.95 44.78 40.38
CA HIS A 254 -89.82 45.25 39.58
C HIS A 254 -88.69 45.88 40.43
N LYS A 255 -89.00 46.45 41.60
CA LYS A 255 -87.98 46.94 42.55
C LYS A 255 -87.21 45.79 43.21
N SER A 256 -87.87 44.68 43.51
CA SER A 256 -87.21 43.47 44.02
C SER A 256 -86.38 42.76 42.93
N GLU A 257 -86.90 42.72 41.71
CA GLU A 257 -86.26 42.14 40.52
C GLU A 257 -85.01 42.93 40.12
N ARG A 258 -85.08 44.27 40.02
CA ARG A 258 -83.90 45.11 39.78
C ARG A 258 -82.84 44.98 40.86
N LYS A 259 -83.23 44.73 42.12
CA LYS A 259 -82.28 44.47 43.21
C LYS A 259 -81.60 43.11 43.03
N SER A 260 -82.36 42.06 42.71
CA SER A 260 -81.83 40.73 42.42
C SER A 260 -80.89 40.74 41.20
N LEU A 261 -81.27 41.41 40.11
CA LEU A 261 -80.43 41.57 38.91
C LEU A 261 -79.16 42.38 39.19
N LYS A 262 -79.22 43.40 40.05
CA LYS A 262 -78.03 44.17 40.46
C LYS A 262 -77.09 43.32 41.32
N GLU A 263 -77.62 42.53 42.26
CA GLU A 263 -76.83 41.59 43.08
C GLU A 263 -76.22 40.46 42.20
N ALA A 264 -76.94 39.99 41.17
CA ALA A 264 -76.43 39.06 40.16
C ALA A 264 -75.33 39.68 39.28
N MET A 265 -75.49 40.93 38.86
CA MET A 265 -74.48 41.65 38.07
C MET A 265 -73.21 41.93 38.91
N GLU A 266 -73.35 42.27 40.19
CA GLU A 266 -72.21 42.49 41.09
C GLU A 266 -71.46 41.19 41.42
N THR A 267 -72.17 40.05 41.51
CA THR A 267 -71.54 38.74 41.67
C THR A 267 -70.85 38.25 40.39
N ALA A 268 -71.43 38.50 39.21
CA ALA A 268 -70.78 38.23 37.92
C ALA A 268 -69.51 39.09 37.73
N ALA A 269 -69.56 40.38 38.08
CA ALA A 269 -68.38 41.26 38.02
C ALA A 269 -67.23 40.75 38.90
N LYS A 270 -67.53 40.33 40.14
CA LYS A 270 -66.55 39.73 41.06
C LYS A 270 -65.99 38.39 40.57
N GLN A 271 -66.77 37.62 39.81
CA GLN A 271 -66.30 36.39 39.17
C GLN A 271 -65.30 36.68 38.05
N PHE A 272 -65.58 37.66 37.17
CA PHE A 272 -64.63 38.06 36.13
C PHE A 272 -63.37 38.70 36.69
N GLU A 273 -63.47 39.52 37.74
CA GLU A 273 -62.30 40.11 38.41
C GLU A 273 -61.40 39.03 39.05
N ALA A 274 -62.00 38.01 39.65
CA ALA A 274 -61.27 36.84 40.15
C ALA A 274 -60.65 36.00 39.01
N GLU A 275 -61.35 35.83 37.88
CA GLU A 275 -60.81 35.09 36.72
C GLU A 275 -59.64 35.83 36.07
N ILE A 276 -59.73 37.16 35.89
CA ILE A 276 -58.64 38.00 35.40
C ILE A 276 -57.41 37.87 36.32
N SER A 277 -57.60 38.01 37.64
CA SER A 277 -56.50 37.87 38.62
C SER A 277 -55.84 36.47 38.56
N LEU A 278 -56.61 35.42 38.32
CA LEU A 278 -56.10 34.05 38.15
C LEU A 278 -55.31 33.91 36.83
N LYS A 279 -55.78 34.52 35.73
CA LYS A 279 -55.04 34.57 34.46
C LYS A 279 -53.73 35.35 34.60
N ASP A 280 -53.74 36.51 35.25
CA ASP A 280 -52.54 37.30 35.51
C ASP A 280 -51.50 36.50 36.31
N HIS A 281 -51.94 35.75 37.34
CA HIS A 281 -51.06 34.86 38.08
C HIS A 281 -50.42 33.79 37.19
N THR A 282 -51.20 33.12 36.31
CA THR A 282 -50.63 32.13 35.37
C THR A 282 -49.66 32.75 34.37
N ILE A 283 -49.89 34.00 33.93
CA ILE A 283 -48.96 34.73 33.06
C ILE A 283 -47.65 35.01 33.79
N GLU A 284 -47.71 35.32 35.08
CA GLU A 284 -46.54 35.57 35.93
C GLU A 284 -45.76 34.28 36.26
N GLU A 285 -46.44 33.15 36.42
CA GLU A 285 -45.82 31.82 36.46
C GLU A 285 -45.10 31.48 35.15
N TYR A 286 -45.68 31.76 33.98
CA TYR A 286 -45.00 31.52 32.70
C TYR A 286 -43.79 32.45 32.50
N LYS A 287 -43.87 33.71 32.91
CA LYS A 287 -42.73 34.65 32.88
C LYS A 287 -41.57 34.14 33.76
N THR A 288 -41.84 33.78 35.01
CA THR A 288 -40.81 33.28 35.93
C THR A 288 -40.18 31.96 35.46
N GLN A 289 -40.95 31.07 34.82
CA GLN A 289 -40.41 29.86 34.17
C GLN A 289 -39.52 30.20 32.97
N LEU A 290 -39.90 31.18 32.14
CA LEU A 290 -39.11 31.63 30.98
C LEU A 290 -37.78 32.26 31.42
N ASP A 291 -37.80 33.13 32.43
CA ASP A 291 -36.59 33.76 32.98
C ASP A 291 -35.65 32.73 33.62
N ALA A 292 -36.20 31.71 34.31
CA ALA A 292 -35.43 30.60 34.85
C ALA A 292 -34.81 29.73 33.74
N ALA A 293 -35.52 29.46 32.65
CA ALA A 293 -35.00 28.74 31.50
C ALA A 293 -33.90 29.52 30.77
N MET A 294 -34.10 30.83 30.56
CA MET A 294 -33.12 31.72 29.95
C MET A 294 -31.85 31.85 30.80
N SER A 295 -32.00 31.91 32.14
CA SER A 295 -30.87 31.91 33.07
C SER A 295 -30.04 30.61 33.00
N LYS A 296 -30.70 29.45 32.90
CA LYS A 296 -30.02 28.15 32.69
C LYS A 296 -29.26 28.12 31.36
N PHE A 297 -29.88 28.57 30.27
CA PHE A 297 -29.23 28.62 28.96
C PHE A 297 -27.98 29.53 28.95
N ILE A 298 -28.04 30.69 29.62
CA ILE A 298 -26.88 31.57 29.81
C ILE A 298 -25.76 30.86 30.60
N GLN A 299 -26.12 30.12 31.65
CA GLN A 299 -25.17 29.35 32.44
C GLN A 299 -24.51 28.22 31.63
N GLU A 300 -25.29 27.40 30.92
CA GLU A 300 -24.79 26.32 30.05
C GLU A 300 -23.90 26.86 28.91
N LYS A 301 -24.28 27.99 28.31
CA LYS A 301 -23.43 28.69 27.34
C LYS A 301 -22.09 29.10 27.96
N SER A 302 -22.11 29.66 29.17
CA SER A 302 -20.87 30.09 29.85
C SER A 302 -19.94 28.92 30.22
N THR A 303 -20.49 27.75 30.57
CA THR A 303 -19.67 26.55 30.85
C THR A 303 -19.07 25.99 29.57
N LEU A 304 -19.85 25.90 28.48
CA LEU A 304 -19.35 25.43 27.17
C LEU A 304 -18.29 26.38 26.58
N GLU A 305 -18.45 27.70 26.73
CA GLU A 305 -17.41 28.66 26.35
C GLU A 305 -16.12 28.50 27.19
N GLY A 306 -16.24 28.11 28.46
CA GLY A 306 -15.11 27.79 29.34
C GLY A 306 -14.38 26.51 28.91
N GLU A 307 -15.13 25.44 28.66
CA GLU A 307 -14.60 24.17 28.15
C GLU A 307 -13.90 24.34 26.80
N LEU A 308 -14.52 25.07 25.86
CA LEU A 308 -13.93 25.37 24.56
C LEU A 308 -12.61 26.17 24.69
N LYS A 309 -12.57 27.18 25.57
CA LYS A 309 -11.33 27.94 25.86
C LYS A 309 -10.23 27.05 26.46
N SER A 310 -10.60 26.12 27.34
CA SER A 310 -9.68 25.15 27.93
C SER A 310 -9.10 24.19 26.87
N SER A 311 -9.95 23.64 26.00
CA SER A 311 -9.53 22.76 24.90
C SER A 311 -8.65 23.49 23.88
N ILE A 312 -8.96 24.73 23.53
CA ILE A 312 -8.11 25.56 22.64
C ILE A 312 -6.74 25.82 23.29
N ALA A 313 -6.69 26.10 24.59
CA ALA A 313 -5.42 26.28 25.31
C ALA A 313 -4.58 24.99 25.35
N GLY A 314 -5.22 23.83 25.54
CA GLY A 314 -4.57 22.52 25.49
C GLY A 314 -3.96 22.22 24.12
N LEU A 315 -4.75 22.37 23.05
CA LEU A 315 -4.29 22.16 21.67
C LEU A 315 -3.16 23.13 21.28
N LYS A 316 -3.20 24.37 21.76
CA LYS A 316 -2.12 25.35 21.54
C LYS A 316 -0.81 24.90 22.20
N LEU A 317 -0.88 24.43 23.45
CA LEU A 317 0.29 23.95 24.19
C LEU A 317 0.87 22.66 23.57
N GLU A 318 0.02 21.78 23.06
CA GLU A 318 0.45 20.59 22.30
C GLU A 318 1.12 20.97 20.98
N ALA A 319 0.59 21.97 20.25
CA ALA A 319 1.22 22.50 19.04
C ALA A 319 2.60 23.15 19.31
N GLU A 320 2.74 23.89 20.42
CA GLU A 320 4.03 24.44 20.87
C GLU A 320 5.04 23.31 21.18
N GLN A 321 4.63 22.26 21.91
CA GLN A 321 5.49 21.09 22.18
C GLN A 321 5.89 20.32 20.91
N LEU A 322 4.99 20.19 19.94
CA LEU A 322 5.30 19.57 18.64
C LEU A 322 6.27 20.42 17.83
N SER A 323 6.17 21.75 17.90
CA SER A 323 7.12 22.68 17.28
C SER A 323 8.52 22.57 17.89
N GLU A 324 8.63 22.48 19.23
CA GLU A 324 9.92 22.26 19.90
C GLU A 324 10.54 20.90 19.53
N LYS A 325 9.73 19.83 19.53
CA LYS A 325 10.18 18.49 19.08
C LYS A 325 10.64 18.49 17.62
N LYS A 326 9.96 19.23 16.73
CA LYS A 326 10.40 19.40 15.34
C LYS A 326 11.78 20.06 15.29
N SER A 327 11.97 21.19 15.98
CA SER A 327 13.23 21.93 15.95
C SER A 327 14.44 21.13 16.48
N SER A 328 14.24 20.33 17.53
CA SER A 328 15.29 19.47 18.09
C SER A 328 15.62 18.26 17.20
N LEU A 329 14.65 17.71 16.47
CA LEU A 329 14.92 16.70 15.44
C LEU A 329 15.67 17.28 14.25
N GLU A 330 15.34 18.51 13.83
CA GLU A 330 15.97 19.21 12.72
C GLU A 330 17.46 19.53 13.01
N ILE A 331 17.78 19.96 14.24
CA ILE A 331 19.16 20.09 14.72
C ILE A 331 19.89 18.74 14.67
N ARG A 332 19.29 17.66 15.18
CA ARG A 332 19.93 16.33 15.21
C ARG A 332 20.17 15.77 13.81
N ILE A 333 19.32 16.09 12.83
CA ILE A 333 19.55 15.71 11.42
C ILE A 333 20.78 16.43 10.88
N LEU A 334 20.93 17.74 11.12
CA LEU A 334 22.12 18.51 10.70
C LEU A 334 23.41 17.99 11.34
N GLU A 335 23.39 17.63 12.62
CA GLU A 335 24.53 16.99 13.31
C GLU A 335 24.91 15.63 12.67
N GLN A 336 23.91 14.83 12.29
CA GLN A 336 24.13 13.55 11.62
C GLN A 336 24.66 13.73 10.18
N GLU A 337 24.15 14.70 9.44
CA GLU A 337 24.65 15.06 8.11
C GLU A 337 26.11 15.54 8.17
N GLN A 338 26.48 16.32 9.18
CA GLN A 338 27.86 16.74 9.40
C GLN A 338 28.77 15.53 9.67
N MET A 339 28.41 14.64 10.60
CA MET A 339 29.20 13.41 10.86
C MET A 339 29.33 12.51 9.62
N ILE A 340 28.27 12.38 8.80
CA ILE A 340 28.33 11.63 7.54
C ILE A 340 29.32 12.25 6.57
N ASN A 341 29.39 13.59 6.50
CA ASN A 341 30.35 14.27 5.63
C ASN A 341 31.80 14.16 6.14
N GLU A 342 32.02 14.23 7.46
CA GLU A 342 33.34 13.97 8.08
C GLU A 342 33.81 12.52 7.82
N LEU A 343 32.92 11.52 7.96
CA LEU A 343 33.21 10.12 7.63
C LEU A 343 33.55 9.93 6.13
N LYS A 344 32.85 10.61 5.22
CA LYS A 344 33.16 10.58 3.78
C LYS A 344 34.55 11.14 3.48
N VAL A 345 34.95 12.24 4.13
CA VAL A 345 36.29 12.84 3.97
C VAL A 345 37.36 11.86 4.47
N MET A 346 37.21 11.31 5.68
CA MET A 346 38.17 10.32 6.20
C MET A 346 38.28 9.08 5.31
N LEU A 347 37.17 8.60 4.74
CA LEU A 347 37.18 7.48 3.79
C LEU A 347 37.94 7.85 2.50
N ALA A 348 37.68 9.02 1.92
CA ALA A 348 38.40 9.51 0.75
C ALA A 348 39.90 9.61 1.01
N GLU A 349 40.33 10.26 2.09
CA GLU A 349 41.73 10.33 2.49
C GLU A 349 42.37 8.95 2.71
N SER A 350 41.64 7.99 3.29
CA SER A 350 42.14 6.62 3.47
C SER A 350 42.36 5.91 2.13
N SER A 351 41.49 6.16 1.15
CA SER A 351 41.63 5.61 -0.21
C SER A 351 42.79 6.26 -0.95
N GLU A 352 43.01 7.57 -0.80
CA GLU A 352 44.15 8.27 -1.38
C GLU A 352 45.48 7.80 -0.77
N ARG A 353 45.54 7.61 0.56
CA ARG A 353 46.71 7.00 1.23
C ARG A 353 47.02 5.61 0.68
N SER A 354 46.00 4.76 0.53
CA SER A 354 46.16 3.41 -0.03
C SER A 354 46.62 3.42 -1.49
N LEU A 355 46.09 4.33 -2.32
CA LEU A 355 46.54 4.52 -3.71
C LEU A 355 47.98 5.05 -3.77
N HIS A 356 48.37 5.96 -2.87
CA HIS A 356 49.73 6.47 -2.78
C HIS A 356 50.71 5.38 -2.34
N GLU A 357 50.37 4.59 -1.32
CA GLU A 357 51.17 3.44 -0.86
C GLU A 357 51.30 2.39 -1.96
N LYS A 358 50.20 2.06 -2.67
CA LYS A 358 50.24 1.19 -3.85
C LYS A 358 51.17 1.73 -4.93
N SER A 359 51.12 3.03 -5.24
CA SER A 359 52.00 3.66 -6.24
C SER A 359 53.48 3.62 -5.81
N ILE A 360 53.79 3.81 -4.53
CA ILE A 360 55.13 3.64 -3.97
C ILE A 360 55.60 2.18 -4.12
N LEU A 361 54.74 1.21 -3.83
CA LEU A 361 55.03 -0.21 -3.98
C LEU A 361 55.24 -0.61 -5.44
N GLU A 362 54.41 -0.12 -6.37
CA GLU A 362 54.57 -0.32 -7.81
C GLU A 362 55.90 0.27 -8.32
N SER A 363 56.24 1.49 -7.92
CA SER A 363 57.54 2.11 -8.22
C SER A 363 58.72 1.29 -7.67
N LYS A 364 58.58 0.76 -6.43
CA LYS A 364 59.59 -0.10 -5.82
C LYS A 364 59.72 -1.43 -6.55
N VAL A 365 58.62 -2.06 -6.95
CA VAL A 365 58.59 -3.29 -7.77
C VAL A 365 59.25 -3.06 -9.13
N CYS A 366 59.00 -1.93 -9.80
CA CYS A 366 59.71 -1.58 -11.04
C CYS A 366 61.22 -1.48 -10.82
N SER A 367 61.67 -0.76 -9.78
CA SER A 367 63.11 -0.66 -9.45
C SER A 367 63.73 -2.03 -9.09
N LEU A 368 62.96 -2.91 -8.44
CA LEU A 368 63.39 -4.26 -8.10
C LEU A 368 63.49 -5.15 -9.34
N MET A 369 62.52 -5.10 -10.27
CA MET A 369 62.60 -5.82 -11.55
C MET A 369 63.80 -5.37 -12.40
N GLU A 370 64.13 -4.08 -12.39
CA GLU A 370 65.34 -3.57 -13.06
C GLU A 370 66.61 -4.08 -12.37
N SER A 371 66.64 -4.10 -11.04
CA SER A 371 67.74 -4.70 -10.27
C SER A 371 67.87 -6.21 -10.48
N GLU A 372 66.74 -6.93 -10.62
CA GLU A 372 66.66 -8.37 -10.88
C GLU A 372 67.13 -8.67 -12.30
N LYS A 373 66.78 -7.86 -13.29
CA LYS A 373 67.29 -7.96 -14.66
C LYS A 373 68.81 -7.75 -14.72
N ILE A 374 69.34 -6.84 -13.91
CA ILE A 374 70.79 -6.65 -13.73
C ILE A 374 71.41 -7.85 -13.02
N LEU A 375 70.80 -8.38 -11.96
CA LEU A 375 71.28 -9.57 -11.24
C LEU A 375 71.21 -10.85 -12.09
N ALA A 376 70.17 -11.06 -12.89
CA ALA A 376 70.04 -12.17 -13.83
C ALA A 376 71.09 -12.12 -14.96
N SER A 377 71.56 -10.92 -15.32
CA SER A 377 72.71 -10.77 -16.23
C SER A 377 74.04 -11.15 -15.56
N LYS A 378 74.15 -11.01 -14.23
CA LYS A 378 75.33 -11.40 -13.43
C LYS A 378 75.31 -12.88 -13.03
N LEU A 379 74.14 -13.44 -12.71
CA LEU A 379 73.95 -14.87 -12.40
C LEU A 379 74.39 -15.76 -13.57
N ARG A 380 74.12 -15.32 -14.81
CA ARG A 380 74.54 -15.99 -16.04
C ARG A 380 76.07 -16.15 -16.20
N ALA A 381 76.86 -15.55 -15.32
CA ALA A 381 78.32 -15.67 -15.26
C ALA A 381 78.83 -16.40 -13.98
N LEU A 382 77.94 -16.93 -13.13
CA LEU A 382 78.29 -17.42 -11.80
C LEU A 382 77.55 -18.71 -11.37
N ASP A 383 76.96 -19.46 -12.32
CA ASP A 383 76.35 -20.76 -12.05
C ASP A 383 77.40 -21.87 -11.82
N SER A 384 77.88 -21.95 -10.59
CA SER A 384 78.61 -23.08 -10.02
C SER A 384 78.07 -23.42 -8.62
N VAL A 385 76.86 -23.98 -8.58
CA VAL A 385 76.34 -24.89 -7.53
C VAL A 385 76.54 -24.43 -6.06
N GLN A 386 75.71 -23.49 -5.56
CA GLN A 386 75.54 -23.31 -4.09
C GLN A 386 74.25 -22.58 -3.61
N VAL A 387 73.14 -22.52 -4.37
CA VAL A 387 71.96 -21.69 -3.99
C VAL A 387 70.65 -22.46 -3.75
N GLU A 388 70.60 -23.76 -4.05
CA GLU A 388 69.34 -24.54 -3.93
C GLU A 388 68.99 -24.98 -2.49
N SER A 389 69.94 -25.00 -1.56
CA SER A 389 69.69 -25.40 -0.16
C SER A 389 69.05 -24.32 0.70
N GLU A 390 69.39 -23.04 0.51
CA GLU A 390 68.85 -21.94 1.32
C GLU A 390 67.43 -21.54 0.86
N ARG A 391 67.15 -21.66 -0.45
CA ARG A 391 65.81 -21.39 -1.02
C ARG A 391 64.70 -22.31 -0.50
N LEU A 392 65.03 -23.53 -0.07
CA LEU A 392 64.05 -24.44 0.53
C LEU A 392 63.68 -24.01 1.96
N SER A 393 64.66 -23.61 2.79
CA SER A 393 64.39 -23.10 4.14
C SER A 393 63.46 -21.89 4.11
N GLU A 394 63.77 -20.88 3.28
CA GLU A 394 62.91 -19.70 3.17
C GLU A 394 61.50 -20.02 2.62
N SER A 395 61.36 -21.08 1.82
CA SER A 395 60.06 -21.51 1.29
C SER A 395 59.24 -22.24 2.35
N GLU A 396 59.87 -22.96 3.27
CA GLU A 396 59.22 -23.61 4.40
C GLU A 396 58.78 -22.59 5.45
N ASP A 397 59.60 -21.58 5.76
CA ASP A 397 59.23 -20.48 6.65
C ASP A 397 58.05 -19.66 6.11
N LYS A 398 58.06 -19.33 4.80
CA LYS A 398 56.93 -18.64 4.14
C LYS A 398 55.65 -19.48 4.12
N ARG A 399 55.78 -20.81 3.99
CA ARG A 399 54.64 -21.73 4.10
C ARG A 399 54.09 -21.78 5.52
N ALA A 400 54.94 -21.83 6.55
CA ALA A 400 54.52 -21.82 7.94
C ALA A 400 53.81 -20.50 8.31
N ALA A 401 54.28 -19.36 7.80
CA ALA A 401 53.59 -18.07 7.96
C ALA A 401 52.20 -18.08 7.31
N LEU A 402 52.08 -18.50 6.05
CA LEU A 402 50.78 -18.60 5.36
C LEU A 402 49.82 -19.59 6.05
N GLU A 403 50.32 -20.68 6.62
CA GLU A 403 49.50 -21.67 7.32
C GLU A 403 49.02 -21.13 8.70
N ALA A 404 49.80 -20.25 9.34
CA ALA A 404 49.37 -19.48 10.51
C ALA A 404 48.32 -18.41 10.14
N ASP A 405 48.49 -17.68 9.04
CA ASP A 405 47.50 -16.68 8.56
C ASP A 405 46.17 -17.34 8.16
N ILE A 406 46.22 -18.49 7.48
CA ILE A 406 45.03 -19.31 7.19
C ILE A 406 44.34 -19.76 8.49
N SER A 407 45.10 -20.15 9.52
CA SER A 407 44.54 -20.48 10.83
C SER A 407 43.87 -19.28 11.49
N ASN A 408 44.49 -18.09 11.40
CA ASN A 408 43.97 -16.85 12.00
C ASN A 408 42.67 -16.39 11.31
N HIS A 409 42.66 -16.32 9.97
CA HIS A 409 41.44 -16.01 9.21
C HIS A 409 40.35 -17.05 9.42
N LYS A 410 40.69 -18.33 9.68
CA LYS A 410 39.71 -19.35 10.03
C LYS A 410 39.05 -19.11 11.40
N SER A 411 39.79 -18.60 12.39
CA SER A 411 39.19 -18.13 13.65
C SER A 411 38.38 -16.84 13.46
N GLU A 412 38.84 -15.93 12.61
CA GLU A 412 38.18 -14.65 12.32
C GLU A 412 36.82 -14.86 11.62
N ILE A 413 36.78 -15.73 10.61
CA ILE A 413 35.54 -16.20 9.95
C ILE A 413 34.61 -16.88 10.96
N LYS A 414 35.14 -17.64 11.94
CA LYS A 414 34.32 -18.26 12.99
C LYS A 414 33.67 -17.20 13.90
N CYS A 415 34.44 -16.21 14.36
CA CYS A 415 33.91 -15.11 15.16
C CYS A 415 32.91 -14.25 14.38
N LEU A 416 33.16 -13.95 13.10
CA LEU A 416 32.21 -13.25 12.23
C LEU A 416 30.92 -14.04 12.04
N LYS A 417 31.01 -15.37 11.87
CA LYS A 417 29.83 -16.23 11.74
C LYS A 417 29.01 -16.27 13.04
N GLU A 418 29.66 -16.35 14.19
CA GLU A 418 29.01 -16.28 15.51
C GLU A 418 28.35 -14.91 15.74
N ALA A 419 29.00 -13.81 15.31
CA ALA A 419 28.42 -12.46 15.36
C ALA A 419 27.22 -12.28 14.42
N MET A 420 27.27 -12.82 13.20
CA MET A 420 26.13 -12.83 12.28
C MET A 420 24.94 -13.63 12.82
N GLU A 421 25.19 -14.77 13.48
CA GLU A 421 24.13 -15.56 14.11
C GLU A 421 23.51 -14.83 15.32
N ALA A 422 24.31 -14.08 16.09
CA ALA A 422 23.81 -13.23 17.17
C ALA A 422 22.95 -12.06 16.63
N ALA A 423 23.39 -11.41 15.54
CA ALA A 423 22.62 -10.35 14.89
C ALA A 423 21.30 -10.88 14.30
N ALA A 424 21.29 -12.06 13.69
CA ALA A 424 20.07 -12.70 13.19
C ALA A 424 19.04 -12.92 14.32
N LYS A 425 19.48 -13.43 15.47
CA LYS A 425 18.61 -13.61 16.65
C LYS A 425 18.08 -12.29 17.23
N GLN A 426 18.85 -11.21 17.15
CA GLN A 426 18.37 -9.87 17.52
C GLN A 426 17.26 -9.38 16.57
N TYR A 427 17.43 -9.55 15.25
CA TYR A 427 16.39 -9.18 14.28
C TYR A 427 15.13 -10.05 14.42
N GLU A 428 15.26 -11.36 14.67
CA GLU A 428 14.11 -12.23 14.96
C GLU A 428 13.32 -11.76 16.20
N ALA A 429 14.02 -11.35 17.27
CA ALA A 429 13.39 -10.78 18.46
C ALA A 429 12.71 -9.42 18.17
N GLU A 430 13.34 -8.55 17.38
CA GLU A 430 12.77 -7.24 17.02
C GLU A 430 11.54 -7.38 16.10
N ILE A 431 11.55 -8.36 15.19
CA ILE A 431 10.38 -8.73 14.38
C ILE A 431 9.24 -9.22 15.29
N SER A 432 9.52 -10.14 16.22
CA SER A 432 8.50 -10.65 17.15
C SER A 432 7.86 -9.56 18.02
N ILE A 433 8.63 -8.56 18.46
CA ILE A 433 8.12 -7.39 19.19
C ILE A 433 7.22 -6.53 18.28
N LYS A 434 7.60 -6.32 17.02
CA LYS A 434 6.79 -5.57 16.04
C LYS A 434 5.51 -6.32 15.65
N GLU A 435 5.55 -7.65 15.53
CA GLU A 435 4.36 -8.47 15.32
C GLU A 435 3.37 -8.35 16.49
N HIS A 436 3.85 -8.37 17.74
CA HIS A 436 3.00 -8.17 18.92
C HIS A 436 2.32 -6.80 18.94
N THR A 437 3.06 -5.72 18.64
CA THR A 437 2.48 -4.37 18.61
C THR A 437 1.51 -4.17 17.44
N ILE A 438 1.74 -4.80 16.29
CA ILE A 438 0.77 -4.83 15.17
C ILE A 438 -0.53 -5.54 15.58
N GLU A 439 -0.46 -6.66 16.29
CA GLU A 439 -1.65 -7.38 16.75
C GLU A 439 -2.40 -6.60 17.85
N GLU A 440 -1.70 -5.85 18.71
CA GLU A 440 -2.32 -4.88 19.63
C GLU A 440 -3.07 -3.76 18.88
N TYR A 441 -2.46 -3.15 17.86
CA TYR A 441 -3.17 -2.13 17.05
C TYR A 441 -4.36 -2.70 16.29
N LYS A 442 -4.25 -3.94 15.81
CA LYS A 442 -5.33 -4.67 15.12
C LYS A 442 -6.50 -4.95 16.06
N THR A 443 -6.24 -5.44 17.27
CA THR A 443 -7.30 -5.66 18.28
C THR A 443 -7.95 -4.36 18.77
N GLN A 444 -7.19 -3.25 18.87
CA GLN A 444 -7.76 -1.92 19.12
C GLN A 444 -8.66 -1.45 17.97
N LEU A 445 -8.20 -1.63 16.71
CA LEU A 445 -8.98 -1.27 15.53
C LEU A 445 -10.29 -2.07 15.48
N ASP A 446 -10.24 -3.39 15.66
CA ASP A 446 -11.43 -4.26 15.72
C ASP A 446 -12.38 -3.83 16.86
N ALA A 447 -11.87 -3.43 18.03
CA ALA A 447 -12.70 -2.89 19.10
C ALA A 447 -13.41 -1.58 18.70
N THR A 448 -12.72 -0.66 18.01
CA THR A 448 -13.35 0.58 17.51
C THR A 448 -14.36 0.32 16.40
N ILE A 449 -14.10 -0.61 15.47
CA ILE A 449 -15.04 -1.03 14.43
C ILE A 449 -16.30 -1.62 15.07
N ASN A 450 -16.15 -2.50 16.07
CA ASN A 450 -17.28 -3.07 16.80
C ASN A 450 -18.10 -2.00 17.54
N LYS A 451 -17.44 -0.96 18.11
CA LYS A 451 -18.13 0.19 18.71
C LYS A 451 -18.96 0.96 17.67
N PHE A 452 -18.36 1.30 16.53
CA PHE A 452 -19.08 2.00 15.45
C PHE A 452 -20.20 1.17 14.84
N MET A 453 -20.03 -0.15 14.72
CA MET A 453 -21.09 -1.08 14.31
C MET A 453 -22.27 -1.07 15.29
N LEU A 454 -22.00 -1.03 16.59
CA LEU A 454 -23.05 -0.93 17.61
C LEU A 454 -23.75 0.43 17.54
N GLU A 455 -23.00 1.54 17.50
CA GLU A 455 -23.55 2.89 17.34
C GLU A 455 -24.42 3.01 16.08
N LYS A 456 -23.94 2.51 14.93
CA LYS A 456 -24.71 2.40 13.69
C LYS A 456 -26.03 1.65 13.88
N SER A 457 -26.00 0.46 14.51
CA SER A 457 -27.22 -0.31 14.76
C SER A 457 -28.23 0.43 15.65
N THR A 458 -27.76 1.20 16.64
CA THR A 458 -28.64 2.02 17.48
C THR A 458 -29.23 3.22 16.73
N LEU A 459 -28.48 3.82 15.79
CA LEU A 459 -28.98 4.88 14.92
C LEU A 459 -30.00 4.34 13.90
N GLU A 460 -29.78 3.16 13.32
CA GLU A 460 -30.75 2.49 12.42
C GLU A 460 -32.08 2.22 13.14
N VAL A 461 -32.04 1.71 14.38
CA VAL A 461 -33.25 1.56 15.22
C VAL A 461 -33.94 2.91 15.49
N ARG A 462 -33.16 3.97 15.77
CA ARG A 462 -33.70 5.30 16.06
C ARG A 462 -34.32 5.96 14.83
N ILE A 463 -33.78 5.72 13.63
CA ILE A 463 -34.36 6.15 12.35
C ILE A 463 -35.72 5.47 12.13
N LEU A 464 -35.80 4.14 12.30
CA LEU A 464 -37.07 3.39 12.15
C LEU A 464 -38.18 3.91 13.08
N VAL A 465 -37.84 4.26 14.34
CA VAL A 465 -38.79 4.87 15.29
C VAL A 465 -39.24 6.26 14.83
N LEU A 466 -38.35 7.08 14.25
CA LEU A 466 -38.71 8.39 13.70
C LEU A 466 -39.58 8.27 12.43
N GLU A 467 -39.28 7.32 11.54
CA GLU A 467 -40.11 7.02 10.38
C GLU A 467 -41.53 6.59 10.78
N GLN A 468 -41.64 5.73 11.81
CA GLN A 468 -42.93 5.37 12.39
C GLN A 468 -43.67 6.59 12.95
N LYS A 469 -42.97 7.48 13.66
CA LYS A 469 -43.56 8.71 14.21
C LYS A 469 -44.04 9.69 13.12
N ILE A 470 -43.28 9.81 12.03
CA ILE A 470 -43.67 10.61 10.86
C ILE A 470 -44.92 10.03 10.19
N ASN A 471 -45.04 8.69 10.12
CA ASN A 471 -46.23 8.05 9.56
C ASN A 471 -47.46 8.21 10.45
N GLU A 472 -47.32 8.14 11.78
CA GLU A 472 -48.40 8.48 12.73
C GLU A 472 -48.90 9.93 12.54
N LEU A 473 -47.98 10.90 12.44
CA LEU A 473 -48.33 12.30 12.21
C LEU A 473 -49.02 12.53 10.85
N LYS A 474 -48.58 11.84 9.79
CA LYS A 474 -49.24 11.87 8.48
C LYS A 474 -50.68 11.38 8.56
N VAL A 475 -50.95 10.27 9.24
CA VAL A 475 -52.31 9.73 9.44
C VAL A 475 -53.17 10.74 10.18
N MET A 476 -52.72 11.30 11.31
CA MET A 476 -53.50 12.32 12.03
C MET A 476 -53.74 13.59 11.19
N SER A 477 -52.80 14.00 10.35
CA SER A 477 -53.00 15.14 9.45
C SER A 477 -54.06 14.86 8.38
N ALA A 478 -54.12 13.64 7.85
CA ALA A 478 -55.13 13.23 6.88
C ALA A 478 -56.53 13.16 7.52
N GLU A 479 -56.65 12.59 8.73
CA GLU A 479 -57.90 12.57 9.50
C GLU A 479 -58.41 13.98 9.84
N TYR A 480 -57.51 14.95 10.08
CA TYR A 480 -57.89 16.35 10.32
C TYR A 480 -58.38 17.03 9.03
N VAL A 481 -57.73 16.77 7.90
CA VAL A 481 -58.17 17.27 6.58
C VAL A 481 -59.53 16.69 6.18
N GLU A 482 -59.80 15.40 6.43
CA GLU A 482 -61.13 14.81 6.18
C GLU A 482 -62.23 15.48 7.02
N LYS A 483 -61.95 15.79 8.30
CA LYS A 483 -62.91 16.51 9.17
C LYS A 483 -63.24 17.89 8.61
N LEU A 484 -62.24 18.66 8.19
CA LEU A 484 -62.45 19.98 7.57
C LEU A 484 -63.22 19.90 6.24
N LEU A 485 -62.96 18.87 5.42
CA LEU A 485 -63.72 18.65 4.18
C LEU A 485 -65.18 18.27 4.45
N HIS A 486 -65.45 17.49 5.49
CA HIS A 486 -66.82 17.15 5.90
C HIS A 486 -67.58 18.37 6.44
N GLU A 487 -66.93 19.20 7.25
CA GLU A 487 -67.51 20.43 7.79
C GLU A 487 -67.78 21.47 6.69
N LYS A 488 -66.87 21.60 5.71
CA LYS A 488 -67.10 22.38 4.49
C LYS A 488 -68.33 21.89 3.71
N SER A 489 -68.45 20.58 3.49
CA SER A 489 -69.60 19.99 2.77
C SER A 489 -70.94 20.27 3.48
N LEU A 490 -70.94 20.24 4.82
CA LEU A 490 -72.12 20.57 5.63
C LEU A 490 -72.54 22.04 5.49
N LEU A 491 -71.57 22.96 5.40
CA LEU A 491 -71.80 24.38 5.16
C LEU A 491 -72.32 24.65 3.73
N GLU A 492 -71.73 24.01 2.71
CA GLU A 492 -72.19 24.12 1.32
C GLU A 492 -73.64 23.62 1.16
N SER A 493 -74.02 22.54 1.84
CA SER A 493 -75.42 22.07 1.89
C SER A 493 -76.37 23.08 2.54
N LYS A 494 -75.92 23.85 3.54
CA LYS A 494 -76.73 24.90 4.19
C LYS A 494 -76.92 26.12 3.28
N VAL A 495 -75.87 26.54 2.57
CA VAL A 495 -75.95 27.64 1.60
C VAL A 495 -76.98 27.33 0.50
N CYS A 496 -77.00 26.10 -0.02
CA CYS A 496 -78.01 25.69 -1.01
C CYS A 496 -79.44 25.83 -0.47
N SER A 497 -79.70 25.41 0.78
CA SER A 497 -81.04 25.51 1.39
C SER A 497 -81.52 26.95 1.60
N LEU A 498 -80.61 27.90 1.79
CA LEU A 498 -80.94 29.33 1.90
C LEU A 498 -81.22 29.94 0.52
N MET A 499 -80.49 29.52 -0.51
CA MET A 499 -80.70 29.93 -1.90
C MET A 499 -82.12 29.58 -2.39
N ASP A 500 -82.61 28.39 -2.06
CA ASP A 500 -83.98 27.94 -2.40
C ASP A 500 -85.06 28.77 -1.70
N SER A 501 -84.81 29.25 -0.48
CA SER A 501 -85.78 30.08 0.26
C SER A 501 -85.92 31.49 -0.32
N VAL A 502 -84.82 32.08 -0.81
CA VAL A 502 -84.82 33.42 -1.43
C VAL A 502 -85.65 33.41 -2.73
N ASN A 503 -85.47 32.40 -3.59
CA ASN A 503 -86.24 32.22 -4.83
C ASN A 503 -87.77 32.12 -4.59
N ILE A 504 -88.19 31.54 -3.45
CA ILE A 504 -89.62 31.42 -3.07
C ILE A 504 -90.22 32.78 -2.65
N HIS A 505 -89.42 33.67 -2.05
CA HIS A 505 -89.88 35.01 -1.66
C HIS A 505 -89.90 35.97 -2.85
N GLU A 506 -88.92 35.90 -3.75
CA GLU A 506 -88.89 36.67 -5.00
C GLU A 506 -90.12 36.36 -5.89
N SER A 507 -90.51 35.08 -5.95
CA SER A 507 -91.72 34.62 -6.65
C SER A 507 -93.05 35.14 -6.07
N LYS A 508 -93.07 35.63 -4.82
CA LYS A 508 -94.28 36.20 -4.17
C LYS A 508 -94.39 37.71 -4.36
N LEU A 509 -93.28 38.40 -4.56
CA LEU A 509 -93.25 39.86 -4.78
C LEU A 509 -93.80 40.25 -6.16
N GLN A 510 -93.66 39.39 -7.18
CA GLN A 510 -94.26 39.60 -8.51
C GLN A 510 -95.78 39.44 -8.56
N ALA A 511 -96.44 38.94 -7.51
CA ALA A 511 -97.87 38.60 -7.51
C ALA A 511 -98.81 39.67 -6.93
N LEU A 512 -98.28 40.73 -6.31
CA LEU A 512 -99.07 41.76 -5.60
C LEU A 512 -99.13 43.12 -6.31
N GLN A 513 -98.64 43.22 -7.54
CA GLN A 513 -98.47 44.50 -8.25
C GLN A 513 -99.44 44.67 -9.45
N ALA A 514 -100.61 44.03 -9.40
CA ALA A 514 -101.51 43.89 -10.56
C ALA A 514 -103.02 44.18 -10.33
N GLU A 515 -103.47 44.61 -9.15
CA GLU A 515 -104.87 45.01 -8.92
C GLU A 515 -105.01 46.26 -8.04
N PHE A 516 -105.24 47.42 -8.66
CA PHE A 516 -106.02 48.51 -8.06
C PHE A 516 -106.62 49.45 -9.13
N ASP A 517 -107.81 49.99 -8.82
CA ASP A 517 -108.59 51.04 -9.50
C ASP A 517 -109.24 50.81 -10.89
N LEU A 518 -110.59 50.76 -10.90
CA LEU A 518 -111.42 51.48 -11.87
C LEU A 518 -112.82 51.86 -11.31
N ASN A 519 -113.04 53.18 -11.20
CA ASN A 519 -114.27 53.94 -11.47
C ASN A 519 -115.32 54.24 -10.35
N PRO A 520 -115.84 55.50 -10.22
CA PRO A 520 -116.71 55.95 -9.11
C PRO A 520 -118.15 56.41 -9.50
N GLU A 521 -118.97 56.76 -8.48
CA GLU A 521 -119.99 57.85 -8.45
C GLU A 521 -121.16 57.85 -9.48
N SER A 522 -122.31 58.55 -9.37
CA SER A 522 -122.92 59.46 -8.35
C SER A 522 -124.47 59.51 -8.49
N GLU A 523 -125.09 60.15 -7.49
CA GLU A 523 -126.46 60.63 -7.23
C GLU A 523 -127.27 61.35 -8.34
N ASP A 524 -128.59 61.45 -8.12
CA ASP A 524 -129.51 62.62 -8.32
C ASP A 524 -131.00 62.13 -8.26
N ARG A 525 -132.05 62.87 -7.90
CA ARG A 525 -132.21 64.31 -7.63
C ARG A 525 -133.40 64.61 -6.70
N THR A 526 -133.21 65.68 -5.93
CA THR A 526 -134.13 66.57 -5.25
C THR A 526 -135.28 67.15 -6.09
N VAL A 527 -136.50 67.23 -5.51
CA VAL A 527 -137.49 68.29 -5.76
C VAL A 527 -138.38 68.50 -4.52
N VAL A 528 -138.01 69.39 -3.57
CA VAL A 528 -138.96 70.32 -2.90
C VAL A 528 -138.18 71.59 -2.51
N LEU A 529 -137.74 72.33 -3.53
CA LEU A 529 -136.82 73.48 -3.51
C LEU A 529 -137.25 74.73 -2.70
N GLU A 530 -138.26 74.60 -1.84
CA GLU A 530 -138.79 75.66 -0.97
C GLU A 530 -138.79 75.29 0.52
N ALA A 531 -138.83 73.99 0.87
CA ALA A 531 -138.30 73.52 2.16
C ALA A 531 -136.77 73.74 2.20
N GLU A 532 -136.14 73.68 1.03
CA GLU A 532 -134.70 73.76 0.86
C GLU A 532 -134.10 75.10 1.30
N ILE A 533 -134.79 76.25 1.34
CA ILE A 533 -134.16 77.48 1.87
C ILE A 533 -134.00 77.43 3.41
N SER A 534 -134.90 76.76 4.13
CA SER A 534 -134.70 76.48 5.56
C SER A 534 -133.73 75.31 5.76
N ASN A 535 -133.79 74.30 4.87
CA ASN A 535 -132.87 73.17 4.92
C ASN A 535 -131.44 73.62 4.67
N TYR A 536 -131.15 74.37 3.60
CA TYR A 536 -129.85 74.99 3.28
C TYR A 536 -129.28 75.80 4.44
N LYS A 537 -130.07 76.30 5.39
CA LYS A 537 -129.54 76.96 6.60
C LYS A 537 -129.07 75.98 7.67
N SER A 538 -129.82 74.89 7.92
CA SER A 538 -129.36 73.78 8.76
C SER A 538 -128.30 72.91 8.07
N GLU A 539 -128.29 72.87 6.76
CA GLU A 539 -127.44 72.07 5.89
C GLU A 539 -126.15 72.82 5.59
N ILE A 540 -126.11 74.14 5.43
CA ILE A 540 -124.85 74.91 5.53
C ILE A 540 -124.26 74.75 6.94
N LYS A 541 -125.08 74.62 7.99
CA LYS A 541 -124.56 74.34 9.34
C LYS A 541 -123.99 72.92 9.43
N CYS A 542 -124.72 71.88 8.99
CA CYS A 542 -124.25 70.50 8.99
C CYS A 542 -123.09 70.27 8.01
N LEU A 543 -123.03 70.95 6.85
CA LEU A 543 -121.91 70.93 5.91
C LEU A 543 -120.71 71.68 6.47
N LYS A 544 -120.90 72.72 7.29
CA LYS A 544 -119.79 73.39 7.99
C LYS A 544 -119.26 72.55 9.15
N GLU A 545 -120.14 71.88 9.90
CA GLU A 545 -119.77 70.91 10.93
C GLU A 545 -119.15 69.64 10.32
N ALA A 546 -119.60 69.20 9.13
CA ALA A 546 -119.03 68.09 8.37
C ALA A 546 -117.73 68.47 7.66
N MET A 547 -117.58 69.70 7.16
CA MET A 547 -116.28 70.21 6.69
C MET A 547 -115.30 70.38 7.85
N GLU A 548 -115.75 70.76 9.05
CA GLU A 548 -114.89 70.82 10.23
C GLU A 548 -114.51 69.41 10.72
N ALA A 549 -115.43 68.43 10.64
CA ALA A 549 -115.14 67.03 10.92
C ALA A 549 -114.19 66.42 9.88
N ALA A 550 -114.40 66.67 8.59
CA ALA A 550 -113.51 66.25 7.52
C ALA A 550 -112.14 66.95 7.60
N ALA A 551 -112.11 68.24 7.95
CA ALA A 551 -110.85 68.95 8.21
C ALA A 551 -110.09 68.31 9.38
N LYS A 552 -110.77 67.99 10.50
CA LYS A 552 -110.16 67.28 11.64
C LYS A 552 -109.74 65.85 11.28
N GLN A 553 -110.47 65.17 10.39
CA GLN A 553 -110.07 63.86 9.88
C GLN A 553 -108.81 63.98 9.03
N PHE A 554 -108.76 64.91 8.07
CA PHE A 554 -107.57 65.16 7.26
C PHE A 554 -106.39 65.66 8.09
N GLU A 555 -106.62 66.48 9.12
CA GLU A 555 -105.59 66.94 10.06
C GLU A 555 -105.04 65.75 10.89
N GLY A 556 -105.89 64.79 11.27
CA GLY A 556 -105.49 63.51 11.84
C GLY A 556 -104.73 62.61 10.88
N GLU A 557 -105.19 62.46 9.63
CA GLU A 557 -104.52 61.67 8.58
C GLU A 557 -103.17 62.27 8.16
N ILE A 558 -103.08 63.61 8.11
CA ILE A 558 -101.82 64.34 7.90
C ILE A 558 -100.90 64.11 9.09
N SER A 559 -101.37 64.25 10.33
CA SER A 559 -100.56 63.99 11.53
C SER A 559 -100.03 62.54 11.59
N ILE A 560 -100.83 61.54 11.19
CA ILE A 560 -100.39 60.14 11.08
C ILE A 560 -99.35 59.97 9.95
N LYS A 561 -99.54 60.64 8.80
CA LYS A 561 -98.56 60.62 7.70
C LYS A 561 -97.27 61.34 8.04
N ASP A 562 -97.33 62.48 8.73
CA ASP A 562 -96.16 63.21 9.20
C ASP A 562 -95.39 62.38 10.25
N HIS A 563 -96.09 61.71 11.16
CA HIS A 563 -95.46 60.81 12.14
C HIS A 563 -94.74 59.63 11.45
N THR A 564 -95.40 58.96 10.50
CA THR A 564 -94.75 57.88 9.72
C THR A 564 -93.61 58.39 8.83
N ILE A 565 -93.70 59.59 8.26
CA ILE A 565 -92.58 60.25 7.56
C ILE A 565 -91.42 60.54 8.51
N GLU A 566 -91.69 60.88 9.77
CA GLU A 566 -90.66 61.18 10.77
C GLU A 566 -90.00 59.89 11.31
N GLU A 567 -90.76 58.80 11.47
CA GLU A 567 -90.21 57.44 11.65
C GLU A 567 -89.33 57.01 10.46
N TYR A 568 -89.75 57.32 9.23
CA TYR A 568 -88.94 57.16 8.02
C TYR A 568 -87.81 58.20 7.85
N LYS A 569 -87.54 59.05 8.85
CA LYS A 569 -86.32 59.89 8.91
C LYS A 569 -85.40 59.39 10.00
N THR A 570 -85.90 59.20 11.22
CA THR A 570 -85.10 58.80 12.38
C THR A 570 -84.37 57.49 12.14
N GLN A 571 -85.10 56.45 11.72
CA GLN A 571 -84.48 55.17 11.44
C GLN A 571 -83.49 55.29 10.23
N LEU A 572 -83.64 56.27 9.31
CA LEU A 572 -82.81 56.40 8.09
C LEU A 572 -81.45 56.95 8.48
N ASP A 573 -81.45 57.98 9.32
CA ASP A 573 -80.25 58.49 9.97
C ASP A 573 -79.57 57.39 10.82
N GLU A 574 -80.33 56.51 11.48
CA GLU A 574 -79.78 55.33 12.18
C GLU A 574 -79.10 54.34 11.22
N THR A 575 -79.75 53.93 10.11
CA THR A 575 -79.13 53.03 9.13
C THR A 575 -77.89 53.65 8.46
N MET A 576 -77.92 54.96 8.18
CA MET A 576 -76.77 55.71 7.66
C MET A 576 -75.63 55.76 8.68
N ASN A 577 -75.93 56.04 9.96
CA ASN A 577 -74.92 56.04 11.03
C ASN A 577 -74.30 54.66 11.25
N LYS A 578 -75.12 53.60 11.21
CA LYS A 578 -74.64 52.21 11.29
C LYS A 578 -73.73 51.87 10.11
N PHE A 579 -74.12 52.21 8.88
CA PHE A 579 -73.27 52.03 7.69
C PHE A 579 -71.94 52.81 7.80
N MET A 580 -71.99 54.06 8.26
CA MET A 580 -70.78 54.87 8.51
C MET A 580 -69.87 54.24 9.56
N GLN A 581 -70.43 53.66 10.63
CA GLN A 581 -69.67 52.97 11.66
C GLN A 581 -69.08 51.65 11.14
N GLU A 582 -69.84 50.82 10.45
CA GLU A 582 -69.38 49.56 9.82
C GLU A 582 -68.26 49.84 8.80
N ASN A 583 -68.43 50.85 7.95
CA ASN A 583 -67.41 51.29 7.01
C ASN A 583 -66.15 51.79 7.75
N SER A 584 -66.28 52.51 8.86
CA SER A 584 -65.13 52.92 9.69
C SER A 584 -64.40 51.73 10.33
N THR A 585 -65.12 50.67 10.73
CA THR A 585 -64.52 49.45 11.26
C THR A 585 -63.82 48.63 10.18
N LEU A 586 -64.43 48.49 9.00
CA LEU A 586 -63.82 47.82 7.85
C LEU A 586 -62.58 48.59 7.36
N GLU A 587 -62.61 49.92 7.34
CA GLU A 587 -61.45 50.74 6.99
C GLU A 587 -60.32 50.57 8.04
N ALA A 588 -60.66 50.45 9.33
CA ALA A 588 -59.69 50.18 10.40
C ALA A 588 -59.10 48.76 10.31
N GLU A 589 -59.90 47.75 9.98
CA GLU A 589 -59.45 46.37 9.76
C GLU A 589 -58.56 46.26 8.52
N LEU A 590 -58.95 46.90 7.41
CA LEU A 590 -58.13 47.00 6.20
C LEU A 590 -56.79 47.69 6.48
N LYS A 591 -56.80 48.81 7.23
CA LYS A 591 -55.57 49.49 7.67
C LYS A 591 -54.68 48.58 8.54
N ARG A 592 -55.28 47.77 9.42
CA ARG A 592 -54.56 46.81 10.28
C ARG A 592 -53.92 45.70 9.44
N SER A 593 -54.69 45.05 8.56
CA SER A 593 -54.17 44.02 7.64
C SER A 593 -53.07 44.55 6.70
N ILE A 594 -53.19 45.78 6.19
CA ILE A 594 -52.13 46.44 5.40
C ILE A 594 -50.87 46.68 6.24
N ALA A 595 -50.99 46.97 7.53
CA ALA A 595 -49.84 47.12 8.43
C ALA A 595 -49.16 45.78 8.71
N ASP A 596 -49.92 44.71 8.93
CA ASP A 596 -49.41 43.36 9.16
C ASP A 596 -48.66 42.82 7.93
N LEU A 597 -49.25 42.95 6.72
CA LEU A 597 -48.60 42.57 5.46
C LEU A 597 -47.32 43.38 5.18
N LYS A 598 -47.28 44.66 5.58
CA LYS A 598 -46.05 45.48 5.49
C LYS A 598 -44.97 45.01 6.47
N LEU A 599 -45.35 44.57 7.67
CA LEU A 599 -44.42 43.99 8.64
C LEU A 599 -43.83 42.68 8.11
N GLU A 600 -44.68 41.79 7.57
CA GLU A 600 -44.26 40.52 6.99
C GLU A 600 -43.34 40.73 5.77
N ALA A 601 -43.69 41.63 4.86
CA ALA A 601 -42.84 42.00 3.73
C ALA A 601 -41.45 42.52 4.18
N LYS A 602 -41.40 43.30 5.27
CA LYS A 602 -40.12 43.75 5.85
C LYS A 602 -39.32 42.59 6.44
N GLN A 603 -39.95 41.68 7.17
CA GLN A 603 -39.29 40.48 7.71
C GLN A 603 -38.76 39.55 6.61
N LEU A 604 -39.50 39.41 5.49
CA LEU A 604 -39.05 38.65 4.32
C LEU A 604 -37.86 39.33 3.63
N SER A 605 -37.86 40.67 3.52
CA SER A 605 -36.72 41.44 3.01
C SER A 605 -35.47 41.27 3.88
N GLU A 606 -35.62 41.30 5.21
CA GLU A 606 -34.52 41.09 6.17
C GLU A 606 -33.98 39.66 6.07
N LYS A 607 -34.86 38.65 5.99
CA LYS A 607 -34.47 37.24 5.75
C LYS A 607 -33.72 37.06 4.43
N ASN A 608 -34.20 37.65 3.33
CA ASN A 608 -33.51 37.59 2.03
C ASN A 608 -32.09 38.16 2.10
N SER A 609 -31.90 39.34 2.70
CA SER A 609 -30.55 39.92 2.88
C SER A 609 -29.63 39.03 3.74
N SER A 610 -30.17 38.35 4.75
CA SER A 610 -29.40 37.40 5.57
C SER A 610 -28.99 36.14 4.79
N LEU A 611 -29.88 35.62 3.92
CA LEU A 611 -29.60 34.47 3.06
C LEU A 611 -28.55 34.81 2.01
N GLU A 612 -28.60 36.01 1.42
CA GLU A 612 -27.64 36.46 0.42
C GLU A 612 -26.22 36.59 1.00
N ILE A 613 -26.09 37.09 2.24
CA ILE A 613 -24.83 37.09 2.99
C ILE A 613 -24.33 35.65 3.26
N ILE A 614 -25.23 34.69 3.52
CA ILE A 614 -24.85 33.28 3.72
C ILE A 614 -24.38 32.64 2.41
N ILE A 615 -25.07 32.89 1.30
CA ILE A 615 -24.70 32.40 -0.04
C ILE A 615 -23.31 32.91 -0.41
N LEU A 616 -23.04 34.21 -0.29
CA LEU A 616 -21.72 34.79 -0.59
C LEU A 616 -20.59 34.16 0.24
N LYS A 617 -20.84 33.86 1.53
CA LYS A 617 -19.88 33.14 2.38
C LYS A 617 -19.66 31.70 1.93
N GLN A 618 -20.71 30.99 1.54
CA GLN A 618 -20.60 29.62 1.03
C GLN A 618 -19.86 29.58 -0.32
N GLU A 619 -20.12 30.53 -1.22
CA GLU A 619 -19.37 30.66 -2.48
C GLU A 619 -17.88 30.90 -2.25
N GLN A 620 -17.53 31.70 -1.23
CA GLN A 620 -16.12 31.93 -0.88
C GLN A 620 -15.46 30.65 -0.36
N VAL A 621 -16.11 29.91 0.56
CA VAL A 621 -15.60 28.60 1.01
C VAL A 621 -15.46 27.61 -0.15
N ILE A 622 -16.39 27.60 -1.11
CA ILE A 622 -16.30 26.76 -2.31
C ILE A 622 -15.11 27.18 -3.20
N LYS A 623 -14.78 28.47 -3.31
CA LYS A 623 -13.58 28.95 -4.02
C LYS A 623 -12.31 28.50 -3.30
N GLU A 624 -12.23 28.66 -1.98
CA GLU A 624 -11.09 28.24 -1.17
C GLU A 624 -10.85 26.71 -1.24
N LEU A 625 -11.93 25.90 -1.12
CA LEU A 625 -11.85 24.45 -1.28
C LEU A 625 -11.41 24.02 -2.69
N LYS A 626 -11.84 24.74 -3.75
CA LYS A 626 -11.36 24.49 -5.12
C LYS A 626 -9.87 24.77 -5.25
N VAL A 627 -9.37 25.87 -4.69
CA VAL A 627 -7.92 26.21 -4.70
C VAL A 627 -7.12 25.14 -3.95
N MET A 628 -7.55 24.75 -2.75
CA MET A 628 -6.92 23.65 -2.01
C MET A 628 -6.92 22.32 -2.79
N SER A 629 -8.00 22.04 -3.53
CA SER A 629 -8.11 20.85 -4.38
C SER A 629 -7.16 20.90 -5.59
N THR A 630 -6.96 22.07 -6.22
CA THR A 630 -5.99 22.21 -7.31
C THR A 630 -4.56 22.12 -6.81
N GLU A 631 -4.23 22.81 -5.71
CA GLU A 631 -2.89 22.76 -5.10
C GLU A 631 -2.49 21.35 -4.64
N SER A 632 -3.43 20.60 -4.07
CA SER A 632 -3.17 19.21 -3.65
C SER A 632 -2.99 18.29 -4.85
N SER A 633 -3.74 18.50 -5.93
CA SER A 633 -3.51 17.78 -7.20
C SER A 633 -2.17 18.13 -7.84
N GLU A 634 -1.74 19.40 -7.80
CA GLU A 634 -0.43 19.82 -8.29
C GLU A 634 0.71 19.23 -7.45
N ARG A 635 0.58 19.22 -6.12
CA ARG A 635 1.54 18.57 -5.21
C ARG A 635 1.68 17.07 -5.51
N LEU A 636 0.58 16.37 -5.76
CA LEU A 636 0.61 14.96 -6.18
C LEU A 636 1.28 14.74 -7.55
N LEU A 637 1.08 15.66 -8.50
CA LEU A 637 1.77 15.61 -9.80
C LEU A 637 3.28 15.87 -9.67
N GLN A 638 3.69 16.81 -8.81
CA GLN A 638 5.09 17.07 -8.49
C GLN A 638 5.74 15.86 -7.80
N GLU A 639 5.08 15.27 -6.80
CA GLU A 639 5.57 14.07 -6.12
C GLU A 639 5.68 12.88 -7.09
N LYS A 640 4.69 12.68 -7.96
CA LYS A 640 4.74 11.67 -9.04
C LYS A 640 5.95 11.89 -9.96
N SER A 641 6.20 13.12 -10.41
CA SER A 641 7.35 13.44 -11.26
C SER A 641 8.69 13.19 -10.55
N ILE A 642 8.80 13.52 -9.25
CA ILE A 642 9.97 13.21 -8.43
C ILE A 642 10.16 11.69 -8.32
N LEU A 643 9.10 10.93 -8.08
CA LEU A 643 9.17 9.46 -8.02
C LEU A 643 9.55 8.84 -9.37
N GLU A 644 9.01 9.31 -10.49
CA GLU A 644 9.39 8.88 -11.84
C GLU A 644 10.88 9.14 -12.13
N SER A 645 11.42 10.29 -11.71
CA SER A 645 12.85 10.59 -11.83
C SER A 645 13.73 9.67 -10.97
N LYS A 646 13.29 9.36 -9.75
CA LYS A 646 13.98 8.42 -8.85
C LYS A 646 13.98 7.01 -9.42
N VAL A 647 12.83 6.52 -9.91
CA VAL A 647 12.71 5.20 -10.57
C VAL A 647 13.63 5.12 -11.79
N SER A 648 13.71 6.18 -12.60
CA SER A 648 14.62 6.25 -13.74
C SER A 648 16.09 6.13 -13.30
N SER A 649 16.50 6.87 -12.25
CA SER A 649 17.88 6.78 -11.72
C SER A 649 18.21 5.40 -11.12
N LEU A 650 17.22 4.71 -10.53
CA LEU A 650 17.39 3.36 -10.00
C LEU A 650 17.56 2.34 -11.13
N LEU A 651 16.77 2.45 -12.20
CA LEU A 651 16.94 1.63 -13.42
C LEU A 651 18.32 1.81 -14.06
N ASP A 652 18.80 3.06 -14.18
CA ASP A 652 20.16 3.33 -14.68
C ASP A 652 21.23 2.66 -13.78
N SER A 653 21.04 2.71 -12.45
CA SER A 653 21.94 2.03 -11.52
C SER A 653 21.88 0.50 -11.65
N GLU A 654 20.69 -0.07 -11.85
CA GLU A 654 20.47 -1.50 -12.04
C GLU A 654 21.15 -2.00 -13.31
N ILE A 655 21.07 -1.24 -14.42
CA ILE A 655 21.79 -1.52 -15.67
C ILE A 655 23.31 -1.50 -15.45
N ILE A 656 23.83 -0.56 -14.67
CA ILE A 656 25.27 -0.50 -14.31
C ILE A 656 25.67 -1.72 -13.47
N TYR A 657 24.85 -2.13 -12.49
CA TYR A 657 25.13 -3.32 -11.68
C TYR A 657 25.05 -4.62 -12.49
N ALA A 658 24.06 -4.77 -13.36
CA ALA A 658 23.95 -5.90 -14.29
C ALA A 658 25.17 -5.98 -15.22
N SER A 659 25.63 -4.85 -15.74
CA SER A 659 26.84 -4.78 -16.59
C SER A 659 28.11 -5.18 -15.82
N LYS A 660 28.24 -4.77 -14.55
CA LYS A 660 29.34 -5.20 -13.67
C LYS A 660 29.28 -6.70 -13.35
N LEU A 661 28.07 -7.22 -13.12
CA LEU A 661 27.85 -8.64 -12.82
C LEU A 661 28.23 -9.50 -14.02
N GLN A 662 27.81 -9.12 -15.24
CA GLN A 662 28.24 -9.75 -16.48
C GLN A 662 29.77 -9.74 -16.65
N ALA A 663 30.43 -8.61 -16.39
CA ALA A 663 31.89 -8.52 -16.48
C ALA A 663 32.63 -9.42 -15.46
N LEU A 664 32.04 -9.66 -14.28
CA LEU A 664 32.57 -10.60 -13.29
C LEU A 664 32.33 -12.07 -13.73
N GLU A 665 31.17 -12.39 -14.29
CA GLU A 665 30.89 -13.71 -14.88
C GLU A 665 31.85 -14.03 -16.04
N ASP A 666 32.12 -13.04 -16.89
CA ASP A 666 33.09 -13.14 -17.98
C ASP A 666 34.50 -13.43 -17.42
N ARG A 667 34.94 -12.68 -16.40
CA ARG A 667 36.25 -12.91 -15.79
C ARG A 667 36.36 -14.24 -15.05
N ILE A 668 35.27 -14.75 -14.46
CA ILE A 668 35.24 -16.10 -13.87
C ILE A 668 35.43 -17.15 -14.98
N ARG A 669 34.75 -17.03 -16.11
CA ARG A 669 34.92 -17.94 -17.26
C ARG A 669 36.35 -17.92 -17.80
N ASP A 670 36.97 -16.75 -17.92
CA ASP A 670 38.38 -16.65 -18.33
C ASP A 670 39.31 -17.36 -17.34
N LEU A 671 39.12 -17.16 -16.03
CA LEU A 671 39.91 -17.82 -14.98
C LEU A 671 39.71 -19.34 -14.95
N GLU A 672 38.53 -19.84 -15.29
CA GLU A 672 38.26 -21.28 -15.47
C GLU A 672 39.02 -21.85 -16.67
N VAL A 673 39.11 -21.11 -17.78
CA VAL A 673 39.92 -21.49 -18.95
C VAL A 673 41.41 -21.47 -18.61
N GLU A 674 41.93 -20.37 -18.02
CA GLU A 674 43.33 -20.26 -17.57
C GLU A 674 43.71 -21.44 -16.64
N LYS A 675 42.82 -21.80 -15.71
CA LYS A 675 43.00 -22.94 -14.80
C LYS A 675 43.03 -24.29 -15.54
N MET A 676 42.15 -24.51 -16.51
CA MET A 676 42.13 -25.74 -17.30
C MET A 676 43.37 -25.88 -18.19
N GLU A 677 43.88 -24.77 -18.73
CA GLU A 677 45.14 -24.76 -19.48
C GLU A 677 46.35 -25.06 -18.58
N ALA A 678 46.43 -24.44 -17.39
CA ALA A 678 47.48 -24.74 -16.42
C ALA A 678 47.46 -26.21 -15.94
N LEU A 679 46.27 -26.79 -15.73
CA LEU A 679 46.12 -28.21 -15.42
C LEU A 679 46.58 -29.11 -16.59
N ASN A 680 46.28 -28.74 -17.84
CA ASN A 680 46.73 -29.48 -19.02
C ASN A 680 48.27 -29.40 -19.19
N VAL A 681 48.88 -28.24 -18.93
CA VAL A 681 50.35 -28.07 -18.96
C VAL A 681 51.03 -28.89 -17.86
N SER A 682 50.52 -28.85 -16.63
CA SER A 682 51.06 -29.65 -15.53
C SER A 682 50.86 -31.15 -15.72
N ALA A 683 49.72 -31.59 -16.26
CA ALA A 683 49.50 -32.99 -16.63
C ALA A 683 50.54 -33.49 -17.66
N LYS A 684 50.75 -32.74 -18.75
CA LYS A 684 51.80 -33.05 -19.74
C LYS A 684 53.19 -33.13 -19.10
N ARG A 685 53.51 -32.21 -18.18
CA ARG A 685 54.79 -32.23 -17.48
C ARG A 685 54.96 -33.44 -16.55
N ILE A 686 53.88 -33.89 -15.92
CA ILE A 686 53.87 -35.14 -15.14
C ILE A 686 54.10 -36.34 -16.06
N ASP A 687 53.47 -36.39 -17.24
CA ASP A 687 53.68 -37.46 -18.22
C ASP A 687 55.13 -37.51 -18.74
N GLU A 688 55.74 -36.36 -19.04
CA GLU A 688 57.17 -36.25 -19.40
C GLU A 688 58.09 -36.80 -18.28
N LEU A 689 57.83 -36.40 -17.03
CA LEU A 689 58.60 -36.86 -15.88
C LEU A 689 58.42 -38.36 -15.62
N ASN A 690 57.22 -38.90 -15.80
CA ASN A 690 56.94 -40.34 -15.71
C ASN A 690 57.71 -41.12 -16.79
N GLN A 691 57.73 -40.65 -18.04
CA GLN A 691 58.53 -41.27 -19.10
C GLN A 691 60.03 -41.25 -18.79
N SER A 692 60.55 -40.14 -18.27
CA SER A 692 61.95 -40.04 -17.84
C SER A 692 62.28 -40.95 -16.65
N LEU A 693 61.33 -41.10 -15.71
CA LEU A 693 61.45 -41.99 -14.56
C LEU A 693 61.46 -43.46 -15.00
N ASP A 694 60.57 -43.86 -15.92
CA ASP A 694 60.52 -45.23 -16.44
C ASP A 694 61.75 -45.56 -17.29
N GLY A 695 62.26 -44.62 -18.09
CA GLY A 695 63.57 -44.75 -18.75
C GLY A 695 64.72 -44.94 -17.77
N SER A 696 64.67 -44.25 -16.61
CA SER A 696 65.65 -44.40 -15.54
C SER A 696 65.54 -45.74 -14.81
N LYS A 697 64.32 -46.23 -14.54
CA LYS A 697 64.07 -47.57 -13.99
C LYS A 697 64.64 -48.65 -14.91
N LEU A 698 64.33 -48.59 -16.21
CA LEU A 698 64.88 -49.53 -17.21
C LEU A 698 66.42 -49.52 -17.22
N LYS A 699 67.05 -48.35 -17.05
CA LYS A 699 68.52 -48.28 -16.96
C LYS A 699 69.04 -48.88 -15.66
N ILE A 700 68.35 -48.72 -14.54
CA ILE A 700 68.67 -49.39 -13.26
C ILE A 700 68.55 -50.91 -13.43
N ASP A 701 67.47 -51.41 -14.03
CA ASP A 701 67.22 -52.85 -14.24
C ASP A 701 68.27 -53.49 -15.18
N MET A 702 68.72 -52.77 -16.20
CA MET A 702 69.86 -53.22 -17.01
C MET A 702 71.16 -53.27 -16.19
N LEU A 703 71.45 -52.24 -15.37
CA LEU A 703 72.67 -52.19 -14.56
C LEU A 703 72.67 -53.22 -13.41
N THR A 704 71.52 -53.57 -12.84
CA THR A 704 71.42 -54.67 -11.88
C THR A 704 71.68 -56.01 -12.56
N SER A 705 71.14 -56.23 -13.77
CA SER A 705 71.44 -57.45 -14.54
C SER A 705 72.93 -57.59 -14.90
N GLU A 706 73.60 -56.49 -15.30
CA GLU A 706 75.04 -56.46 -15.58
C GLU A 706 75.87 -56.70 -14.31
N LYS A 707 75.48 -56.09 -13.18
CA LYS A 707 76.08 -56.33 -11.86
C LYS A 707 75.96 -57.82 -11.47
N ASP A 708 74.82 -58.45 -11.70
CA ASP A 708 74.61 -59.84 -11.34
C ASP A 708 75.37 -60.81 -12.26
N GLU A 709 75.51 -60.49 -13.55
CA GLU A 709 76.41 -61.23 -14.45
C GLU A 709 77.88 -61.13 -13.98
N LEU A 710 78.33 -59.92 -13.62
CA LEU A 710 79.67 -59.69 -13.08
C LEU A 710 79.88 -60.41 -11.74
N ASN A 711 78.89 -60.41 -10.84
CA ASN A 711 78.92 -61.20 -9.60
C ASN A 711 79.07 -62.69 -9.90
N CYS A 712 78.29 -63.24 -10.84
CA CYS A 712 78.43 -64.63 -11.28
C CYS A 712 79.80 -64.93 -11.92
N ARG A 713 80.46 -63.95 -12.56
CA ARG A 713 81.83 -64.08 -13.07
C ARG A 713 82.88 -64.04 -11.95
N VAL A 714 82.71 -63.15 -10.97
CA VAL A 714 83.60 -63.06 -9.79
C VAL A 714 83.54 -64.35 -8.97
N SER A 715 82.35 -64.89 -8.70
CA SER A 715 82.21 -66.17 -7.98
C SER A 715 82.93 -67.32 -8.69
N ARG A 716 82.75 -67.46 -10.02
CA ARG A 716 83.48 -68.46 -10.83
C ARG A 716 85.00 -68.32 -10.71
N LEU A 717 85.53 -67.11 -10.88
CA LEU A 717 86.97 -66.85 -10.74
C LEU A 717 87.48 -67.11 -9.32
N MET A 718 86.67 -66.81 -8.29
CA MET A 718 87.01 -67.11 -6.91
C MET A 718 87.10 -68.63 -6.67
N ASP A 719 86.19 -69.42 -7.25
CA ASP A 719 86.22 -70.87 -7.12
C ASP A 719 87.37 -71.52 -7.93
N ASP A 720 87.70 -70.97 -9.10
CA ASP A 720 88.92 -71.33 -9.86
C ASP A 720 90.20 -71.06 -9.04
N VAL A 721 90.29 -69.90 -8.37
CA VAL A 721 91.41 -69.56 -7.48
C VAL A 721 91.47 -70.50 -6.28
N LYS A 722 90.36 -70.77 -5.58
CA LYS A 722 90.31 -71.75 -4.48
C LYS A 722 90.79 -73.13 -4.93
N CYS A 723 90.42 -73.57 -6.14
CA CYS A 723 90.87 -74.83 -6.73
C CYS A 723 92.39 -74.83 -6.97
N ARG A 724 92.93 -73.75 -7.58
CA ARG A 724 94.38 -73.59 -7.80
C ARG A 724 95.16 -73.53 -6.49
N ASP A 725 94.67 -72.83 -5.48
CA ASP A 725 95.28 -72.78 -4.15
C ASP A 725 95.24 -74.16 -3.47
N GLY A 726 94.18 -74.95 -3.71
CA GLY A 726 94.11 -76.35 -3.31
C GLY A 726 95.23 -77.18 -3.93
N ASN A 727 95.42 -77.07 -5.25
CA ASN A 727 96.49 -77.77 -5.97
C ASN A 727 97.89 -77.28 -5.56
N LEU A 728 98.06 -75.98 -5.29
CA LEU A 728 99.32 -75.43 -4.78
C LEU A 728 99.66 -75.96 -3.38
N ARG A 729 98.66 -76.10 -2.49
CA ARG A 729 98.85 -76.76 -1.19
C ARG A 729 99.30 -78.21 -1.37
N THR A 730 98.60 -79.01 -2.18
CA THR A 730 99.01 -80.41 -2.38
C THR A 730 100.39 -80.54 -3.02
N MET A 731 100.78 -79.63 -3.93
CA MET A 731 102.14 -79.59 -4.49
C MET A 731 103.19 -79.17 -3.45
N ALA A 732 102.87 -78.21 -2.57
CA ALA A 732 103.74 -77.82 -1.47
C ALA A 732 103.94 -78.97 -0.47
N ASP A 733 102.89 -79.72 -0.16
CA ASP A 733 102.96 -80.91 0.70
C ASP A 733 103.86 -81.99 0.06
N HIS A 734 103.73 -82.24 -1.25
CA HIS A 734 104.62 -83.17 -1.98
C HIS A 734 106.08 -82.69 -2.01
N LEU A 735 106.32 -81.39 -2.20
CA LEU A 735 107.68 -80.82 -2.15
C LEU A 735 108.27 -80.92 -0.74
N HIS A 736 107.47 -80.72 0.30
CA HIS A 736 107.91 -80.89 1.69
C HIS A 736 108.23 -82.34 2.01
N GLN A 737 107.40 -83.29 1.56
CA GLN A 737 107.63 -84.72 1.68
C GLN A 737 108.93 -85.15 0.98
N LEU A 738 109.13 -84.73 -0.28
CA LEU A 738 110.39 -84.95 -1.01
C LEU A 738 111.60 -84.33 -0.29
N HIS A 739 111.45 -83.14 0.29
CA HIS A 739 112.52 -82.51 1.06
C HIS A 739 112.90 -83.33 2.30
N ILE A 740 111.92 -83.86 3.04
CA ILE A 740 112.14 -84.77 4.18
C ILE A 740 112.87 -86.04 3.72
N GLU A 741 112.44 -86.65 2.62
CA GLU A 741 113.08 -87.84 2.04
C GLU A 741 114.53 -87.56 1.61
N HIS A 742 114.79 -86.43 0.96
CA HIS A 742 116.15 -86.01 0.60
C HIS A 742 117.03 -85.77 1.84
N VAL A 743 116.50 -85.17 2.91
CA VAL A 743 117.24 -84.98 4.17
C VAL A 743 117.56 -86.32 4.83
N ASN A 744 116.63 -87.27 4.81
CA ASN A 744 116.87 -88.63 5.32
C ASN A 744 117.93 -89.37 4.50
N LEU A 745 117.86 -89.33 3.16
CA LEU A 745 118.87 -89.92 2.28
C LEU A 745 120.25 -89.29 2.46
N ILE A 746 120.34 -87.97 2.65
CA ILE A 746 121.61 -87.30 2.98
C ILE A 746 122.18 -87.83 4.30
N LYS A 747 121.33 -87.99 5.32
CA LYS A 747 121.74 -88.56 6.62
C LYS A 747 122.24 -90.00 6.49
N GLU A 748 121.55 -90.85 5.73
CA GLU A 748 121.98 -92.23 5.44
C GLU A 748 123.32 -92.27 4.69
N ILE A 749 123.52 -91.39 3.70
CA ILE A 749 124.78 -91.24 2.97
C ILE A 749 125.90 -90.74 3.91
N GLU A 750 125.61 -89.82 4.84
CA GLU A 750 126.59 -89.36 5.83
C GLU A 750 126.97 -90.45 6.84
N GLU A 751 126.03 -91.27 7.29
CA GLU A 751 126.29 -92.44 8.14
C GLU A 751 127.11 -93.49 7.39
N GLY A 752 126.75 -93.81 6.14
CA GLY A 752 127.56 -94.66 5.26
C GLY A 752 128.98 -94.12 5.03
N ARG A 753 129.13 -92.79 4.88
CA ARG A 753 130.44 -92.12 4.75
C ARG A 753 131.25 -92.19 6.04
N LYS A 754 130.63 -92.05 7.22
CA LYS A 754 131.32 -92.24 8.52
C LYS A 754 131.83 -93.67 8.64
N ASN A 755 130.99 -94.67 8.37
CA ASN A 755 131.36 -96.09 8.39
C ASN A 755 132.50 -96.38 7.39
N SER A 756 132.48 -95.76 6.20
CA SER A 756 133.57 -95.86 5.21
C SER A 756 134.89 -95.24 5.70
N VAL A 757 134.84 -94.12 6.42
CA VAL A 757 136.03 -93.50 7.04
C VAL A 757 136.58 -94.37 8.18
N GLU A 758 135.73 -94.96 9.00
CA GLU A 758 136.14 -95.93 10.04
C GLU A 758 136.79 -97.18 9.42
N LEU A 759 136.22 -97.71 8.34
CA LEU A 759 136.82 -98.81 7.57
C LEU A 759 138.18 -98.41 6.96
N MET A 760 138.31 -97.21 6.39
CA MET A 760 139.61 -96.72 5.89
C MET A 760 140.64 -96.53 7.00
N ASN A 761 140.23 -96.08 8.19
CA ASN A 761 141.11 -96.02 9.36
C ASN A 761 141.58 -97.42 9.75
N ARG A 762 140.66 -98.41 9.78
CA ARG A 762 141.00 -99.79 10.12
C ARG A 762 141.89 -100.46 9.08
N VAL A 763 141.70 -100.17 7.79
CA VAL A 763 142.61 -100.60 6.72
C VAL A 763 144.00 -100.01 6.93
N ARG A 764 144.11 -98.70 7.21
CA ARG A 764 145.39 -98.04 7.49
C ARG A 764 146.11 -98.61 8.72
N GLU A 765 145.39 -98.90 9.81
CA GLU A 765 145.98 -99.59 10.98
C GLU A 765 146.57 -100.95 10.60
N LEU A 766 145.85 -101.73 9.78
CA LEU A 766 146.32 -103.03 9.27
C LEU A 766 147.50 -102.87 8.29
N GLU A 767 147.52 -101.83 7.46
CA GLU A 767 148.66 -101.51 6.59
C GLU A 767 149.91 -101.14 7.40
N GLU A 768 149.76 -100.33 8.47
CA GLU A 768 150.86 -100.03 9.39
C GLU A 768 151.36 -101.28 10.11
N ASP A 769 150.47 -102.18 10.55
CA ASP A 769 150.85 -103.45 11.18
C ASP A 769 151.53 -104.40 10.21
N VAL A 770 151.10 -104.44 8.94
CA VAL A 770 151.78 -105.16 7.86
C VAL A 770 153.16 -104.56 7.58
N GLU A 771 153.31 -103.23 7.61
CA GLU A 771 154.62 -102.60 7.42
C GLU A 771 155.55 -102.85 8.62
N ARG A 772 155.03 -102.80 9.85
CA ARG A 772 155.73 -103.24 11.07
C ARG A 772 156.22 -104.70 10.92
N GLN A 773 155.38 -105.59 10.38
CA GLN A 773 155.79 -106.98 10.08
C GLN A 773 156.87 -107.06 8.98
N LYS A 774 156.78 -106.28 7.90
CA LYS A 774 157.83 -106.24 6.86
C LYS A 774 159.18 -105.79 7.41
N VAL A 775 159.22 -104.78 8.29
CA VAL A 775 160.46 -104.34 8.95
C VAL A 775 161.06 -105.48 9.78
N LEU A 776 160.27 -106.17 10.60
CA LEU A 776 160.73 -107.33 11.37
C LEU A 776 161.26 -108.47 10.48
N ILE A 777 160.64 -108.70 9.31
CA ILE A 777 161.11 -109.67 8.32
C ILE A 777 162.42 -109.20 7.65
N LEU A 778 162.55 -107.90 7.36
CA LEU A 778 163.77 -107.31 6.78
C LEU A 778 164.94 -107.34 7.76
N ASP A 779 164.74 -107.00 9.03
CA ASP A 779 165.76 -107.12 10.07
C ASP A 779 166.19 -108.58 10.27
N GLY A 780 165.23 -109.51 10.28
CA GLY A 780 165.51 -110.95 10.30
C GLY A 780 166.25 -111.45 9.05
N ALA A 781 166.06 -110.81 7.89
CA ALA A 781 166.79 -111.10 6.66
C ALA A 781 168.17 -110.44 6.63
N GLU A 782 168.33 -109.24 7.21
CA GLU A 782 169.62 -108.56 7.33
C GLU A 782 170.52 -109.26 8.34
N GLY A 783 169.98 -109.76 9.45
CA GLY A 783 170.71 -110.63 10.39
C GLY A 783 171.22 -111.92 9.71
N LYS A 784 170.44 -112.51 8.79
CA LYS A 784 170.90 -113.63 7.95
C LYS A 784 171.98 -113.20 6.95
N ARG A 785 171.85 -112.03 6.32
CA ARG A 785 172.88 -111.48 5.41
C ARG A 785 174.18 -111.15 6.14
N GLU A 786 174.11 -110.65 7.37
CA GLU A 786 175.28 -110.34 8.20
C GLU A 786 176.02 -111.62 8.61
N ALA A 787 175.30 -112.67 9.02
CA ALA A 787 175.89 -113.99 9.26
C ALA A 787 176.63 -114.54 8.02
N ILE A 788 176.08 -114.32 6.82
CA ILE A 788 176.76 -114.66 5.55
C ILE A 788 178.00 -113.77 5.32
N ARG A 789 177.92 -112.45 5.55
CA ARG A 789 179.08 -111.54 5.43
C ARG A 789 180.24 -111.96 6.34
N GLN A 790 179.96 -112.35 7.59
CA GLN A 790 181.00 -112.84 8.51
C GLN A 790 181.62 -114.16 8.05
N LEU A 791 180.82 -115.09 7.53
CA LEU A 791 181.32 -116.33 6.92
C LEU A 791 182.23 -116.06 5.71
N CYS A 792 181.84 -115.16 4.81
CA CYS A 792 182.67 -114.78 3.66
C CYS A 792 184.01 -114.15 4.07
N PHE A 793 184.02 -113.28 5.10
CA PHE A 793 185.25 -112.71 5.66
C PHE A 793 186.21 -113.79 6.18
N SER A 794 185.67 -114.82 6.85
CA SER A 794 186.49 -115.94 7.33
C SER A 794 187.12 -116.74 6.18
N LEU A 795 186.37 -116.96 5.09
CA LEU A 795 186.84 -117.68 3.90
C LEU A 795 187.97 -116.94 3.17
N ASP A 796 187.84 -115.64 2.96
CA ASP A 796 188.88 -114.86 2.27
C ASP A 796 190.16 -114.72 3.10
N HIS A 797 190.07 -114.71 4.44
CA HIS A 797 191.25 -114.76 5.31
C HIS A 797 192.09 -116.04 5.09
N TYR A 798 191.45 -117.22 4.98
CA TYR A 798 192.15 -118.46 4.65
C TYR A 798 192.72 -118.45 3.21
N ARG A 799 192.01 -117.81 2.27
CA ARG A 799 192.42 -117.71 0.86
C ARG A 799 193.70 -116.87 0.69
N ASP A 800 193.80 -115.77 1.42
CA ASP A 800 194.94 -114.84 1.37
C ASP A 800 196.22 -115.45 1.98
N GLY A 801 196.07 -116.22 3.07
CA GLY A 801 197.16 -117.00 3.66
C GLY A 801 197.75 -118.04 2.70
N TYR A 802 196.90 -118.72 1.93
CA TYR A 802 197.33 -119.73 0.95
C TYR A 802 198.09 -119.11 -0.24
N GLN A 803 197.74 -117.89 -0.66
CA GLN A 803 198.45 -117.19 -1.73
C GLN A 803 199.83 -116.69 -1.30
N LYS A 804 200.00 -116.25 -0.05
CA LYS A 804 201.33 -115.85 0.49
C LYS A 804 202.32 -117.02 0.60
N LEU A 805 201.87 -118.24 0.90
CA LEU A 805 202.72 -119.43 0.79
C LEU A 805 203.20 -119.71 -0.65
N ARG A 806 202.42 -119.30 -1.66
CA ARG A 806 202.65 -119.63 -3.07
C ARG A 806 203.71 -118.74 -3.76
N GLN A 807 204.00 -117.55 -3.22
CA GLN A 807 204.95 -116.59 -3.81
C GLN A 807 206.43 -116.83 -3.43
N MET A 808 206.72 -117.58 -2.36
CA MET A 808 208.07 -117.71 -1.80
C MET A 808 208.97 -118.80 -2.46
N LEU A 809 208.57 -119.41 -3.58
CA LEU A 809 209.14 -120.70 -4.03
C LEU A 809 209.58 -120.82 -5.51
N GLN A 810 209.82 -119.74 -6.25
CA GLN A 810 210.27 -119.84 -7.66
C GLN A 810 211.52 -119.03 -8.05
N GLY A 811 212.67 -119.72 -7.97
CA GLY A 811 213.98 -119.39 -8.57
C GLY A 811 215.08 -120.15 -7.81
N HIS A 812 215.75 -121.20 -8.32
CA HIS A 812 215.94 -121.70 -9.69
C HIS A 812 215.82 -123.26 -9.83
N THR A 813 215.65 -123.71 -11.09
CA THR A 813 215.94 -125.06 -11.68
C THR A 813 215.04 -126.31 -11.50
N LYS A 814 214.44 -126.70 -12.65
CA LYS A 814 214.27 -128.06 -13.26
C LYS A 814 213.16 -129.05 -12.82
N ARG A 815 212.48 -129.54 -13.89
CA ARG A 815 211.57 -130.73 -14.07
C ARG A 815 210.10 -130.51 -13.72
N VAL A 816 209.08 -131.19 -14.28
CA VAL A 816 208.74 -132.04 -15.46
C VAL A 816 207.22 -132.28 -15.31
N ALA A 817 206.51 -132.53 -16.42
CA ALA A 817 205.17 -133.16 -16.64
C ALA A 817 204.45 -133.93 -15.47
N VAL A 818 203.12 -134.20 -15.44
CA VAL A 818 202.08 -134.23 -16.49
C VAL A 818 200.64 -134.41 -15.90
N MET A 819 199.59 -134.18 -16.71
CA MET A 819 198.15 -134.63 -16.58
C MET A 819 197.28 -134.09 -15.41
N ALA A 820 196.02 -133.67 -15.65
CA ALA A 820 194.77 -134.39 -16.02
C ALA A 820 194.19 -135.21 -14.84
N THR A 821 192.88 -135.23 -14.58
CA THR A 821 191.69 -134.98 -15.43
C THR A 821 190.98 -133.65 -15.20
#